data_AF-C6JS80-F1
#
_entry.id   AF-C6JS80-F1
#
_cell.length_a   1.000
_cell.length_b   1.000
_cell.length_c   1.000
_cell.angle_alpha   90.00
_cell.angle_beta   90.00
_cell.angle_gamma   90.00
#
_symmetry.space_group_name_H-M   'P 1'
#
loop_
_entity.id
_entity.type
_entity.pdbx_description
1 polymer ?
#
loop_
_entity_poly.entity_id
_entity_poly.type
_entity_poly.pdbx_seq_one_letter_code
_entity_poly.pdbx_strand_id
1 'polypeptide(L)'
;MEKYFKRKAPEPDSANNARNLCLDDINWEDEIKYDPGLRKQIDEYHPNLRELVRRKYLEKGPCQPRTFSFPVKNIGGGPRRFIPEWFDEFGNWLEYSESKDRAYCFLCFLFREKKDGGYEAFVKNGWNGFHRKQRLKDHVGDVGGSHYLAMKKCDDLMQTRQHIDVAFRGVNESAKRDYMIRLNGSIDVARMLAKQGLPFRGHDESKDSLNRGNFREFRDFAAEQNPILGKATSKGKSENSLLVSPEIQRDIVHCFAKEVLQAILDDIGNDFFCLLVDESRDVSWKEQMAVVLRYVDKCGVVKERFVGLVHVNETSSAHLKSAIDALFAELNLSFKQVRGQGYDGASNMRGEFNGLQSLIMRENSSAYYVHCFAHQLQLVLVAIVRKHRGVSDFFTKVSMLLNVVGGSAKRREMIRDINLKEMSKALGCGLLQTGTGLNQEQSIQRPGDTRWSSHYKSLKSIVDMFSTIVKVLQIVEHDKEWKIRHQASNLLEYFQSFDSIFYLHLMLTILGITNTLCLALQCKDQDIVNAINCVRATRCQLDELRREKWEKLIDDVYGFCEKKDISKLEMEDEYIDPKKRRHKSGITNKHYYQVDCFNNIIDWLLQELDSRFNETSSQLLVCSASFSPRDSFCDFSVDKLLSLAKLYPHDFDFGDLRDLSNELGLYISDDDRFSSIETIAELSQKMVQTRKHDRYPLVYRLMRLVLVLPVATATVERIFSGMKIVKTNLCNRIGDQFMSNCLICYIEKEEMMKITNEAVIR
;
A
#
# COMPACT_ATOMS: atom_id res chain seq x y z
N MET A 1 16.01 -40.06 -2.67
CA MET A 1 15.84 -39.22 -1.47
C MET A 1 14.36 -39.22 -1.07
N GLU A 2 13.86 -40.42 -0.74
CA GLU A 2 12.53 -40.64 -0.19
C GLU A 2 12.69 -40.82 1.31
N LYS A 3 12.57 -39.71 2.04
CA LYS A 3 12.31 -39.62 3.48
C LYS A 3 12.00 -38.14 3.70
N TYR A 4 11.02 -37.85 4.54
CA TYR A 4 10.43 -36.53 4.81
C TYR A 4 9.34 -36.10 3.81
N PHE A 5 8.13 -36.64 3.98
CA PHE A 5 6.85 -35.90 4.07
C PHE A 5 5.69 -36.90 4.20
N LYS A 6 5.33 -37.24 5.45
CA LYS A 6 3.96 -37.63 5.81
C LYS A 6 3.56 -36.75 7.00
N ARG A 7 2.78 -35.71 6.72
CA ARG A 7 2.07 -34.94 7.76
C ARG A 7 1.02 -35.88 8.37
N LYS A 8 1.11 -36.10 9.69
CA LYS A 8 0.03 -36.66 10.51
C LYS A 8 -1.16 -35.68 10.46
N ALA A 9 -2.38 -36.21 10.37
CA ALA A 9 -3.60 -35.45 10.58
C ALA A 9 -3.62 -34.82 11.99
N PRO A 10 -4.27 -33.67 12.20
CA PRO A 10 -4.43 -33.11 13.54
C PRO A 10 -5.25 -34.08 14.38
N GLU A 11 -4.70 -34.50 15.52
CA GLU A 11 -5.50 -35.12 16.59
C GLU A 11 -6.53 -34.08 17.08
N PRO A 12 -7.75 -34.48 17.47
CA PRO A 12 -8.73 -33.55 17.99
C PRO A 12 -8.18 -32.87 19.24
N ASP A 13 -8.16 -31.54 19.24
CA ASP A 13 -7.75 -30.71 20.36
C ASP A 13 -8.46 -31.13 21.66
N SER A 14 -7.74 -31.83 22.53
CA SER A 14 -8.13 -31.99 23.94
C SER A 14 -8.08 -30.66 24.72
N ALA A 15 -7.64 -29.58 24.07
CA ALA A 15 -7.56 -28.23 24.63
C ALA A 15 -8.91 -27.49 24.70
N ASN A 16 -9.94 -27.93 23.96
CA ASN A 16 -11.24 -27.25 23.95
C ASN A 16 -12.24 -27.74 25.03
N ASN A 17 -11.97 -28.87 25.70
CA ASN A 17 -12.86 -29.38 26.75
C ASN A 17 -12.57 -28.82 28.16
N ALA A 18 -11.50 -28.04 28.36
CA ALA A 18 -11.10 -27.54 29.68
C ALA A 18 -11.50 -26.07 29.94
N ARG A 19 -12.19 -25.41 29.01
CA ARG A 19 -12.63 -24.00 29.16
C ARG A 19 -13.86 -23.81 30.04
N ASN A 20 -14.50 -24.87 30.51
CA ASN A 20 -15.68 -24.83 31.39
C ASN A 20 -15.55 -25.83 32.55
N LEU A 21 -14.48 -25.77 33.34
CA LEU A 21 -14.58 -26.26 34.72
C LEU A 21 -15.13 -25.10 35.54
N CYS A 22 -16.41 -25.18 35.91
CA CYS A 22 -16.97 -24.31 36.91
C CYS A 22 -16.15 -24.49 38.19
N LEU A 23 -15.68 -23.39 38.79
CA LEU A 23 -14.91 -23.43 40.04
C LEU A 23 -15.67 -24.12 41.19
N ASP A 24 -17.00 -24.23 41.03
CA ASP A 24 -17.94 -24.85 41.96
C ASP A 24 -18.04 -26.39 41.84
N ASP A 25 -17.45 -27.00 40.78
CA ASP A 25 -17.49 -28.46 40.56
C ASP A 25 -16.26 -29.22 41.13
N ILE A 26 -15.31 -28.51 41.75
CA ILE A 26 -14.13 -29.13 42.37
C ILE A 26 -14.49 -29.62 43.77
N ASN A 27 -14.43 -30.94 44.00
CA ASN A 27 -14.53 -31.49 45.35
C ASN A 27 -13.26 -31.19 46.16
N TRP A 28 -13.27 -30.05 46.86
CA TRP A 28 -12.14 -29.58 47.67
C TRP A 28 -11.78 -30.52 48.84
N GLU A 29 -12.70 -31.37 49.30
CA GLU A 29 -12.41 -32.35 50.36
C GLU A 29 -11.53 -33.51 49.85
N ASP A 30 -11.70 -33.87 48.57
CA ASP A 30 -10.88 -34.89 47.93
C ASP A 30 -9.53 -34.34 47.46
N GLU A 31 -9.50 -33.11 46.95
CA GLU A 31 -8.30 -32.46 46.40
C GLU A 31 -7.34 -31.91 47.48
N ILE A 32 -7.85 -31.43 48.62
CA ILE A 32 -7.04 -30.81 49.68
C ILE A 32 -6.87 -31.76 50.86
N LYS A 33 -5.81 -32.58 50.80
CA LYS A 33 -5.43 -33.48 51.90
C LYS A 33 -4.72 -32.73 53.03
N TYR A 34 -5.23 -32.86 54.25
CA TYR A 34 -4.67 -32.16 55.40
C TYR A 34 -3.31 -32.75 55.83
N ASP A 35 -3.15 -34.08 55.81
CA ASP A 35 -1.86 -34.73 56.09
C ASP A 35 -0.81 -34.35 55.03
N PRO A 36 0.31 -33.70 55.39
CA PRO A 36 1.32 -33.25 54.44
C PRO A 36 2.00 -34.40 53.66
N GLY A 37 2.01 -35.60 54.22
CA GLY A 37 2.53 -36.78 53.55
C GLY A 37 1.65 -37.28 52.41
N LEU A 38 0.35 -36.93 52.40
CA LEU A 38 -0.61 -37.34 51.38
C LEU A 38 -0.89 -36.25 50.34
N ARG A 39 -0.28 -35.07 50.48
CA ARG A 39 -0.51 -33.95 49.56
C ARG A 39 0.14 -34.19 48.21
N LYS A 40 -0.62 -33.88 47.17
CA LYS A 40 -0.13 -33.68 45.80
C LYS A 40 0.75 -32.43 45.75
N GLN A 41 1.88 -32.46 45.05
CA GLN A 41 2.77 -31.29 44.95
C GLN A 41 2.09 -30.16 44.15
N ILE A 42 2.40 -28.89 44.49
CA ILE A 42 1.73 -27.73 43.89
C ILE A 42 1.94 -27.65 42.36
N ASP A 43 3.10 -28.09 41.87
CA ASP A 43 3.43 -28.16 40.45
C ASP A 43 2.63 -29.22 39.68
N GLU A 44 2.03 -30.20 40.37
CA GLU A 44 1.20 -31.23 39.75
C GLU A 44 -0.26 -30.78 39.54
N TYR A 45 -0.68 -29.62 40.07
CA TYR A 45 -1.98 -29.01 39.76
C TYR A 45 -1.91 -28.19 38.46
N HIS A 46 -3.04 -28.06 37.77
CA HIS A 46 -3.17 -27.23 36.56
C HIS A 46 -2.76 -25.78 36.86
N PRO A 47 -1.98 -25.09 35.99
CA PRO A 47 -1.46 -23.74 36.26
C PRO A 47 -2.51 -22.73 36.74
N ASN A 48 -3.72 -22.76 36.16
CA ASN A 48 -4.82 -21.85 36.52
C ASN A 48 -5.44 -22.11 37.91
N LEU A 49 -5.18 -23.28 38.53
CA LEU A 49 -5.76 -23.67 39.83
C LEU A 49 -4.76 -23.55 40.99
N ARG A 50 -3.45 -23.45 40.70
CA ARG A 50 -2.39 -23.47 41.72
C ARG A 50 -2.55 -22.38 42.78
N GLU A 51 -2.95 -21.18 42.39
CA GLU A 51 -3.14 -20.08 43.32
C GLU A 51 -4.35 -20.30 44.25
N LEU A 52 -5.45 -20.81 43.70
CA LEU A 52 -6.64 -21.15 44.48
C LEU A 52 -6.36 -22.30 45.46
N VAL A 53 -5.64 -23.33 45.01
CA VAL A 53 -5.17 -24.44 45.86
C VAL A 53 -4.31 -23.92 47.01
N ARG A 54 -3.37 -22.99 46.75
CA ARG A 54 -2.56 -22.36 47.79
C ARG A 54 -3.42 -21.61 48.82
N ARG A 55 -4.42 -20.84 48.37
CA ARG A 55 -5.36 -20.14 49.26
C ARG A 55 -6.13 -21.13 50.14
N LYS A 56 -6.61 -22.24 49.58
CA LYS A 56 -7.32 -23.29 50.33
C LYS A 56 -6.46 -23.98 51.39
N TYR A 57 -5.18 -24.24 51.10
CA TYR A 57 -4.26 -24.72 52.13
C TYR A 57 -4.03 -23.67 53.21
N LEU A 58 -3.81 -22.40 52.85
CA LEU A 58 -3.62 -21.29 53.79
C LEU A 58 -4.83 -21.09 54.73
N GLU A 59 -6.06 -21.29 54.23
CA GLU A 59 -7.28 -21.28 55.06
C GLU A 59 -7.29 -22.38 56.14
N LYS A 60 -6.75 -23.57 55.84
CA LYS A 60 -6.68 -24.70 56.80
C LYS A 60 -5.50 -24.61 57.77
N GLY A 61 -4.44 -23.88 57.40
CA GLY A 61 -3.21 -23.76 58.18
C GLY A 61 -2.35 -25.04 58.23
N PRO A 62 -1.21 -25.01 58.96
CA PRO A 62 -0.30 -26.13 59.04
C PRO A 62 -0.91 -27.33 59.80
N CYS A 63 -0.62 -28.55 59.34
CA CYS A 63 -1.08 -29.79 59.98
C CYS A 63 -0.27 -30.13 61.23
N GLN A 64 -0.88 -29.98 62.42
CA GLN A 64 -0.22 -30.14 63.72
C GLN A 64 -1.02 -31.07 64.66
N PRO A 65 -0.91 -32.40 64.48
CA PRO A 65 -1.68 -33.36 65.26
C PRO A 65 -1.12 -33.54 66.69
N ARG A 66 -1.55 -32.69 67.61
CA ARG A 66 -1.01 -32.65 69.00
C ARG A 66 -1.41 -33.82 69.88
N THR A 67 -2.54 -34.46 69.59
CA THR A 67 -3.08 -35.61 70.35
C THR A 67 -2.61 -36.96 69.79
N PHE A 68 -1.78 -36.96 68.75
CA PHE A 68 -1.28 -38.17 68.11
C PHE A 68 -0.20 -38.85 68.96
N SER A 69 -0.22 -40.19 68.99
CA SER A 69 0.81 -40.97 69.66
C SER A 69 2.01 -41.16 68.72
N PHE A 70 3.01 -40.28 68.86
CA PHE A 70 4.19 -40.28 67.99
C PHE A 70 5.04 -41.56 68.15
N PRO A 71 5.28 -42.33 67.07
CA PRO A 71 6.05 -43.56 67.11
C PRO A 71 7.47 -43.35 67.65
N VAL A 72 7.93 -44.28 68.49
CA VAL A 72 9.31 -44.32 68.97
C VAL A 72 10.16 -45.16 68.03
N LYS A 73 11.24 -44.58 67.51
CA LYS A 73 12.20 -45.24 66.61
C LYS A 73 13.62 -45.07 67.15
N ASN A 74 14.48 -46.06 66.92
CA ASN A 74 15.90 -45.93 67.23
C ASN A 74 16.60 -45.06 66.18
N ILE A 75 16.96 -43.82 66.54
CA ILE A 75 17.56 -42.84 65.66
C ILE A 75 18.77 -42.21 66.36
N GLY A 76 19.95 -42.28 65.74
CA GLY A 76 21.16 -41.65 66.27
C GLY A 76 21.65 -42.24 67.59
N GLY A 77 21.51 -43.57 67.76
CA GLY A 77 22.03 -44.30 68.93
C GLY A 77 21.07 -44.46 70.11
N GLY A 78 19.79 -44.04 69.99
CA GLY A 78 18.79 -44.27 71.05
C GLY A 78 17.34 -44.08 70.59
N PRO A 79 16.36 -44.37 71.47
CA PRO A 79 14.94 -44.19 71.18
C PRO A 79 14.60 -42.70 71.06
N ARG A 80 13.99 -42.32 69.93
CA ARG A 80 13.58 -40.96 69.59
C ARG A 80 12.17 -40.97 69.01
N ARG A 81 11.42 -39.91 69.26
CA ARG A 81 10.11 -39.63 68.65
C ARG A 81 10.03 -38.14 68.33
N PHE A 82 9.07 -37.75 67.50
CA PHE A 82 8.74 -36.34 67.33
C PHE A 82 8.27 -35.75 68.66
N ILE A 83 8.64 -34.49 68.93
CA ILE A 83 8.38 -33.80 70.19
C ILE A 83 7.26 -32.77 69.91
N PRO A 84 6.04 -32.96 70.46
CA PRO A 84 4.89 -32.08 70.20
C PRO A 84 5.15 -30.60 70.51
N GLU A 85 5.99 -30.33 71.51
CA GLU A 85 6.38 -28.97 71.93
C GLU A 85 7.13 -28.21 70.82
N TRP A 86 7.62 -28.88 69.77
CA TRP A 86 8.18 -28.21 68.59
C TRP A 86 7.13 -27.45 67.79
N PHE A 87 5.85 -27.82 67.89
CA PHE A 87 4.78 -27.01 67.31
C PHE A 87 4.60 -25.67 68.02
N ASP A 88 5.05 -25.53 69.27
CA ASP A 88 5.00 -24.25 69.97
C ASP A 88 6.16 -23.34 69.54
N GLU A 89 7.34 -23.91 69.27
CA GLU A 89 8.52 -23.15 68.82
C GLU A 89 8.50 -22.82 67.31
N PHE A 90 7.90 -23.68 66.47
CA PHE A 90 7.88 -23.54 65.01
C PHE A 90 6.45 -23.57 64.44
N GLY A 91 5.48 -23.09 65.22
CA GLY A 91 4.05 -23.27 64.95
C GLY A 91 3.53 -22.65 63.66
N ASN A 92 4.24 -21.65 63.12
CA ASN A 92 3.87 -20.96 61.89
C ASN A 92 4.14 -21.77 60.61
N TRP A 93 4.96 -22.83 60.66
CA TRP A 93 5.30 -23.59 59.45
C TRP A 93 5.49 -25.09 59.64
N LEU A 94 5.81 -25.56 60.86
CA LEU A 94 6.14 -26.97 61.09
C LEU A 94 4.88 -27.82 61.01
N GLU A 95 4.93 -28.84 60.17
CA GLU A 95 3.86 -29.83 60.00
C GLU A 95 4.37 -31.24 60.28
N TYR A 96 3.46 -32.15 60.61
CA TYR A 96 3.77 -33.57 60.77
C TYR A 96 2.76 -34.45 60.04
N SER A 97 3.25 -35.48 59.37
CA SER A 97 2.46 -36.50 58.70
C SER A 97 2.27 -37.73 59.59
N GLU A 98 1.03 -38.01 59.99
CA GLU A 98 0.70 -39.24 60.72
C GLU A 98 0.93 -40.48 59.87
N SER A 99 0.61 -40.41 58.57
CA SER A 99 0.76 -41.53 57.63
C SER A 99 2.22 -41.88 57.32
N LYS A 100 3.12 -40.89 57.29
CA LYS A 100 4.55 -41.10 56.94
C LYS A 100 5.51 -41.05 58.13
N ASP A 101 5.06 -40.63 59.31
CA ASP A 101 5.90 -40.37 60.49
C ASP A 101 7.09 -39.46 60.17
N ARG A 102 6.80 -38.29 59.58
CA ARG A 102 7.79 -37.31 59.11
C ARG A 102 7.28 -35.89 59.24
N ALA A 103 8.18 -34.94 59.48
CA ALA A 103 7.86 -33.52 59.53
C ALA A 103 8.08 -32.81 58.19
N TYR A 104 7.27 -31.79 57.90
CA TYR A 104 7.30 -31.01 56.68
C TYR A 104 7.27 -29.51 57.00
N CYS A 105 7.51 -28.67 56.00
CA CYS A 105 7.35 -27.22 56.09
C CYS A 105 6.19 -26.75 55.21
N PHE A 106 5.14 -26.24 55.86
CA PHE A 106 3.93 -25.74 55.22
C PHE A 106 4.22 -24.63 54.19
N LEU A 107 4.96 -23.60 54.60
CA LEU A 107 5.26 -22.44 53.75
C LEU A 107 6.11 -22.84 52.53
N CYS A 108 7.12 -23.69 52.75
CA CYS A 108 7.96 -24.18 51.67
C CYS A 108 7.20 -25.12 50.73
N PHE A 109 6.26 -25.93 51.22
CA PHE A 109 5.39 -26.74 50.36
C PHE A 109 4.57 -25.88 49.39
N LEU A 110 4.08 -24.72 49.83
CA LEU A 110 3.24 -23.84 49.01
C LEU A 110 4.04 -23.04 47.97
N PHE A 111 5.23 -22.55 48.32
CA PHE A 111 5.91 -21.50 47.54
C PHE A 111 7.40 -21.72 47.23
N ARG A 112 8.02 -22.81 47.71
CA ARG A 112 9.45 -23.06 47.42
C ARG A 112 9.63 -23.62 46.01
N GLU A 113 10.21 -22.81 45.13
CA GLU A 113 10.50 -23.18 43.74
C GLU A 113 11.88 -23.83 43.57
N LYS A 114 12.85 -23.43 44.39
CA LYS A 114 14.22 -23.96 44.32
C LYS A 114 14.27 -25.35 44.97
N LYS A 115 14.72 -26.35 44.20
CA LYS A 115 14.97 -27.73 44.66
C LYS A 115 16.38 -27.88 45.25
N ASP A 116 16.76 -26.93 46.10
CA ASP A 116 18.07 -26.82 46.76
C ASP A 116 18.07 -27.49 48.16
N GLY A 117 19.18 -27.37 48.89
CA GLY A 117 19.39 -28.01 50.19
C GLY A 117 18.19 -27.82 51.14
N GLY A 118 17.58 -28.93 51.56
CA GLY A 118 16.41 -28.94 52.43
C GLY A 118 15.05 -29.07 51.73
N TYR A 119 14.97 -28.96 50.39
CA TYR A 119 13.72 -29.19 49.64
C TYR A 119 13.23 -30.65 49.79
N GLU A 120 14.11 -31.63 49.54
CA GLU A 120 13.77 -33.05 49.71
C GLU A 120 13.37 -33.38 51.16
N ALA A 121 14.01 -32.74 52.14
CA ALA A 121 13.77 -32.99 53.56
C ALA A 121 12.48 -32.36 54.08
N PHE A 122 12.10 -31.16 53.65
CA PHE A 122 10.96 -30.43 54.24
C PHE A 122 9.78 -30.22 53.29
N VAL A 123 9.91 -30.50 51.99
CA VAL A 123 8.82 -30.31 51.00
C VAL A 123 8.36 -31.63 50.39
N LYS A 124 9.28 -32.49 49.95
CA LYS A 124 8.93 -33.70 49.17
C LYS A 124 8.84 -34.97 50.02
N ASN A 125 9.92 -35.36 50.70
CA ASN A 125 9.99 -36.65 51.38
C ASN A 125 9.76 -36.57 52.88
N GLY A 126 9.83 -35.38 53.49
CA GLY A 126 9.67 -35.19 54.93
C GLY A 126 10.92 -35.58 55.75
N TRP A 127 11.05 -34.95 56.92
CA TRP A 127 12.19 -35.04 57.82
C TRP A 127 11.85 -35.90 59.03
N ASN A 128 12.65 -36.93 59.30
CA ASN A 128 12.53 -37.83 60.46
C ASN A 128 13.73 -37.76 61.41
N GLY A 129 14.60 -36.75 61.25
CA GLY A 129 15.84 -36.62 62.00
C GLY A 129 15.65 -36.12 63.43
N PHE A 130 14.69 -36.66 64.19
CA PHE A 130 14.21 -36.09 65.46
C PHE A 130 15.30 -35.96 66.57
N HIS A 131 16.45 -36.60 66.40
CA HIS A 131 17.62 -36.39 67.25
C HIS A 131 18.37 -35.06 67.03
N ARG A 132 18.02 -34.28 65.99
CA ARG A 132 18.69 -33.02 65.61
C ARG A 132 17.70 -31.86 65.52
N LYS A 133 17.16 -31.41 66.66
CA LYS A 133 16.29 -30.22 66.72
C LYS A 133 16.90 -28.99 66.02
N GLN A 134 18.23 -28.84 66.09
CA GLN A 134 18.95 -27.74 65.43
C GLN A 134 18.65 -27.64 63.92
N ARG A 135 18.35 -28.75 63.24
CA ARG A 135 18.00 -28.75 61.81
C ARG A 135 16.70 -28.00 61.49
N LEU A 136 15.79 -27.86 62.45
CA LEU A 136 14.59 -27.03 62.30
C LEU A 136 14.97 -25.54 62.30
N LYS A 137 15.92 -25.13 63.15
CA LYS A 137 16.46 -23.75 63.17
C LYS A 137 17.25 -23.45 61.89
N ASP A 138 18.11 -24.39 61.48
CA ASP A 138 18.90 -24.27 60.24
C ASP A 138 18.00 -24.21 58.99
N HIS A 139 16.81 -24.82 59.02
CA HIS A 139 15.85 -24.77 57.91
C HIS A 139 15.23 -23.38 57.73
N VAL A 140 14.90 -22.70 58.83
CA VAL A 140 14.39 -21.32 58.79
C VAL A 140 15.44 -20.42 58.14
N GLY A 141 16.70 -20.59 58.54
CA GLY A 141 17.85 -19.87 57.98
C GLY A 141 17.76 -18.36 58.19
N ASP A 142 18.57 -17.61 57.43
CA ASP A 142 18.63 -16.15 57.49
C ASP A 142 17.59 -15.47 56.57
N VAL A 143 17.39 -14.16 56.81
CA VAL A 143 16.58 -13.29 55.95
C VAL A 143 17.08 -13.36 54.50
N GLY A 144 16.17 -13.63 53.56
CA GLY A 144 16.49 -13.85 52.14
C GLY A 144 16.71 -15.31 51.74
N GLY A 145 16.72 -16.25 52.70
CA GLY A 145 16.75 -17.68 52.44
C GLY A 145 15.47 -18.24 51.81
N SER A 146 15.51 -19.49 51.35
CA SER A 146 14.39 -20.14 50.65
C SER A 146 13.11 -20.23 51.50
N HIS A 147 13.22 -20.41 52.82
CA HIS A 147 12.07 -20.39 53.73
C HIS A 147 11.49 -18.98 53.87
N TYR A 148 12.33 -17.97 54.10
CA TYR A 148 11.93 -16.56 54.20
C TYR A 148 11.21 -16.07 52.94
N LEU A 149 11.72 -16.43 51.75
CA LEU A 149 11.08 -16.09 50.47
C LEU A 149 9.70 -16.75 50.31
N ALA A 150 9.57 -18.01 50.74
CA ALA A 150 8.29 -18.71 50.72
C ALA A 150 7.28 -18.07 51.70
N MET A 151 7.73 -17.68 52.89
CA MET A 151 6.92 -16.93 53.87
C MET A 151 6.44 -15.59 53.30
N LYS A 152 7.33 -14.80 52.70
CA LYS A 152 6.97 -13.52 52.09
C LYS A 152 5.94 -13.67 50.97
N LYS A 153 6.08 -14.71 50.12
CA LYS A 153 5.08 -15.01 49.08
C LYS A 153 3.71 -15.41 49.66
N CYS A 154 3.68 -16.09 50.81
CA CYS A 154 2.41 -16.31 51.53
C CYS A 154 1.79 -14.99 51.99
N ASP A 155 2.59 -14.12 52.61
CA ASP A 155 2.13 -12.83 53.13
C ASP A 155 1.58 -11.94 52.01
N ASP A 156 2.30 -11.86 50.88
CA ASP A 156 1.89 -11.09 49.70
C ASP A 156 0.58 -11.63 49.10
N LEU A 157 0.39 -12.96 49.05
CA LEU A 157 -0.84 -13.58 48.55
C LEU A 157 -2.05 -13.24 49.44
N MET A 158 -1.85 -13.18 50.76
CA MET A 158 -2.91 -12.84 51.73
C MET A 158 -3.25 -11.34 51.75
N GLN A 159 -2.38 -10.47 51.21
CA GLN A 159 -2.62 -9.03 51.08
C GLN A 159 -3.44 -8.69 49.83
N THR A 160 -4.73 -9.04 49.86
CA THR A 160 -5.70 -8.86 48.76
C THR A 160 -5.80 -7.42 48.23
N ARG A 161 -5.49 -6.40 49.04
CA ARG A 161 -5.51 -4.98 48.63
C ARG A 161 -4.47 -4.62 47.57
N GLN A 162 -3.42 -5.41 47.41
CA GLN A 162 -2.34 -5.17 46.45
C GLN A 162 -2.51 -5.97 45.16
N HIS A 163 -3.60 -6.73 45.03
CA HIS A 163 -3.85 -7.55 43.84
C HIS A 163 -4.17 -6.65 42.64
N ILE A 164 -3.70 -7.07 41.46
CA ILE A 164 -3.83 -6.31 40.21
C ILE A 164 -5.32 -6.06 39.89
N ASP A 165 -6.18 -7.06 40.08
CA ASP A 165 -7.61 -6.94 39.81
C ASP A 165 -8.32 -5.93 40.73
N VAL A 166 -7.88 -5.81 41.98
CA VAL A 166 -8.38 -4.78 42.92
C VAL A 166 -7.93 -3.39 42.49
N ALA A 167 -6.69 -3.23 42.03
CA ALA A 167 -6.20 -1.97 41.46
C ALA A 167 -6.96 -1.57 40.17
N PHE A 168 -7.30 -2.53 39.30
CA PHE A 168 -8.11 -2.29 38.10
C PHE A 168 -9.57 -1.94 38.42
N ARG A 169 -10.17 -2.56 39.45
CA ARG A 169 -11.53 -2.21 39.93
C ARG A 169 -11.59 -0.83 40.59
N GLY A 170 -10.46 -0.30 41.06
CA GLY A 170 -10.34 1.04 41.66
C GLY A 170 -10.28 2.21 40.65
N VAL A 171 -10.28 1.96 39.34
CA VAL A 171 -10.27 3.02 38.33
C VAL A 171 -11.62 3.72 38.29
N ASN A 172 -11.65 4.95 38.81
CA ASN A 172 -12.85 5.81 38.84
C ASN A 172 -13.38 6.07 37.41
N GLU A 173 -14.70 6.05 37.22
CA GLU A 173 -15.39 6.37 35.96
C GLU A 173 -14.98 7.74 35.37
N SER A 174 -14.58 8.69 36.23
CA SER A 174 -14.00 9.96 35.78
C SER A 174 -12.68 9.77 35.02
N ALA A 175 -11.82 8.84 35.45
CA ALA A 175 -10.53 8.59 34.80
C ALA A 175 -10.70 7.90 33.45
N LYS A 176 -11.70 7.00 33.33
CA LYS A 176 -12.07 6.38 32.05
C LYS A 176 -12.58 7.41 31.05
N ARG A 177 -13.50 8.29 31.47
CA ARG A 177 -13.99 9.40 30.63
C ARG A 177 -12.86 10.31 30.17
N ASP A 178 -11.99 10.69 31.09
CA ASP A 178 -10.82 11.50 30.78
C ASP A 178 -9.86 10.82 29.79
N TYR A 179 -9.69 9.50 29.87
CA TYR A 179 -8.88 8.74 28.93
C TYR A 179 -9.52 8.72 27.53
N MET A 180 -10.82 8.45 27.46
CA MET A 180 -11.57 8.44 26.20
C MET A 180 -11.55 9.81 25.51
N ILE A 181 -11.63 10.91 26.27
CA ILE A 181 -11.49 12.27 25.71
C ILE A 181 -10.11 12.46 25.06
N ARG A 182 -9.03 12.03 25.74
CA ARG A 182 -7.67 12.11 25.17
C ARG A 182 -7.49 11.24 23.94
N LEU A 183 -8.07 10.03 23.96
CA LEU A 183 -7.99 9.10 22.84
C LEU A 183 -8.72 9.65 21.62
N ASN A 184 -9.95 10.14 21.79
CA ASN A 184 -10.69 10.80 20.71
C ASN A 184 -9.92 11.98 20.11
N GLY A 185 -9.37 12.87 20.95
CA GLY A 185 -8.54 13.98 20.46
C GLY A 185 -7.29 13.51 19.70
N SER A 186 -6.67 12.42 20.15
CA SER A 186 -5.51 11.82 19.47
C SER A 186 -5.90 11.19 18.12
N ILE A 187 -7.07 10.53 18.05
CA ILE A 187 -7.64 9.99 16.82
C ILE A 187 -7.94 11.10 15.82
N ASP A 188 -8.55 12.20 16.26
CA ASP A 188 -8.89 13.33 15.39
C ASP A 188 -7.64 14.01 14.80
N VAL A 189 -6.59 14.19 15.62
CA VAL A 189 -5.30 14.71 15.14
C VAL A 189 -4.64 13.75 14.17
N ALA A 190 -4.60 12.44 14.48
CA ALA A 190 -4.04 11.43 13.58
C ALA A 190 -4.80 11.38 12.25
N ARG A 191 -6.13 11.45 12.28
CA ARG A 191 -6.99 11.50 11.09
C ARG A 191 -6.62 12.68 10.20
N MET A 192 -6.43 13.88 10.77
CA MET A 192 -6.05 15.07 10.02
C MET A 192 -4.68 14.90 9.34
N LEU A 193 -3.69 14.40 10.07
CA LEU A 193 -2.34 14.20 9.55
C LEU A 193 -2.29 13.15 8.44
N ALA A 194 -2.93 12.01 8.65
CA ALA A 194 -3.03 10.94 7.66
C ALA A 194 -3.74 11.41 6.39
N LYS A 195 -4.87 12.13 6.54
CA LYS A 195 -5.61 12.74 5.42
C LYS A 195 -4.75 13.68 4.59
N GLN A 196 -3.90 14.48 5.23
CA GLN A 196 -3.05 15.45 4.53
C GLN A 196 -1.71 14.87 4.08
N GLY A 197 -1.37 13.64 4.49
CA GLY A 197 -0.08 13.03 4.21
C GLY A 197 1.06 13.74 4.95
N LEU A 198 0.75 14.34 6.10
CA LEU A 198 1.73 15.09 6.89
C LEU A 198 2.54 14.16 7.79
N PRO A 199 3.84 14.44 8.00
CA PRO A 199 4.66 13.67 8.92
C PRO A 199 4.15 13.88 10.35
N PHE A 200 4.05 12.81 11.13
CA PHE A 200 3.56 12.88 12.51
C PHE A 200 4.62 13.44 13.46
N ARG A 201 5.87 13.02 13.26
CA ARG A 201 6.99 13.24 14.18
C ARG A 201 7.87 14.42 13.77
N GLY A 202 8.42 15.08 14.77
CA GLY A 202 9.45 16.11 14.62
C GLY A 202 10.85 15.50 14.69
N HIS A 203 11.86 16.30 14.33
CA HIS A 203 13.27 15.90 14.54
C HIS A 203 13.64 15.95 16.03
N ASP A 204 13.16 16.97 16.74
CA ASP A 204 13.29 17.13 18.18
C ASP A 204 11.91 17.34 18.82
N GLU A 205 11.46 16.37 19.61
CA GLU A 205 10.19 16.42 20.34
C GLU A 205 10.36 16.81 21.83
N SER A 206 11.54 17.34 22.19
CA SER A 206 11.83 17.86 23.53
C SER A 206 10.90 19.01 23.91
N LYS A 207 10.78 19.29 25.21
CA LYS A 207 9.91 20.39 25.70
C LYS A 207 10.42 21.77 25.30
N ASP A 208 11.72 21.89 25.01
CA ASP A 208 12.39 23.14 24.67
C ASP A 208 12.43 23.40 23.15
N SER A 209 12.03 22.41 22.35
CA SER A 209 11.92 22.55 20.90
C SER A 209 10.76 23.46 20.52
N LEU A 210 11.01 24.40 19.60
CA LEU A 210 9.97 25.23 18.97
C LEU A 210 9.14 24.47 17.93
N ASN A 211 9.56 23.27 17.54
CA ASN A 211 8.83 22.40 16.62
C ASN A 211 8.91 20.95 17.12
N ARG A 212 7.93 20.56 17.94
CA ARG A 212 7.90 19.24 18.58
C ARG A 212 7.30 18.15 17.69
N GLY A 213 7.13 18.44 16.40
CA GLY A 213 6.46 17.58 15.44
C GLY A 213 4.96 17.83 15.35
N ASN A 214 4.41 17.62 14.16
CA ASN A 214 3.03 17.97 13.84
C ASN A 214 2.02 17.33 14.80
N PHE A 215 2.17 16.06 15.17
CA PHE A 215 1.21 15.40 16.07
C PHE A 215 1.10 16.12 17.42
N ARG A 216 2.23 16.51 18.02
CA ARG A 216 2.23 17.21 19.31
C ARG A 216 1.69 18.63 19.17
N GLU A 217 2.10 19.36 18.13
CA GLU A 217 1.64 20.73 17.92
C GLU A 217 0.14 20.80 17.60
N PHE A 218 -0.38 19.93 16.72
CA PHE A 218 -1.81 19.89 16.42
C PHE A 218 -2.66 19.42 17.60
N ARG A 219 -2.14 18.50 18.42
CA ARG A 219 -2.81 18.08 19.65
C ARG A 219 -2.89 19.22 20.66
N ASP A 220 -1.79 19.95 20.85
CA ASP A 220 -1.75 21.08 21.77
C ASP A 220 -2.68 22.21 21.28
N PHE A 221 -2.66 22.49 19.98
CA PHE A 221 -3.62 23.40 19.35
C PHE A 221 -5.08 22.95 19.56
N ALA A 222 -5.40 21.67 19.32
CA ALA A 222 -6.75 21.15 19.56
C ALA A 222 -7.17 21.25 21.04
N ALA A 223 -6.22 21.04 21.96
CA ALA A 223 -6.44 21.18 23.40
C ALA A 223 -6.67 22.64 23.83
N GLU A 224 -6.03 23.62 23.17
CA GLU A 224 -6.27 25.04 23.39
C GLU A 224 -7.66 25.47 22.92
N GLN A 225 -8.12 24.93 21.78
CA GLN A 225 -9.43 25.26 21.21
C GLN A 225 -10.59 24.54 21.90
N ASN A 226 -10.35 23.37 22.51
CA ASN A 226 -11.38 22.57 23.17
C ASN A 226 -11.12 22.47 24.69
N PRO A 227 -11.88 23.21 25.52
CA PRO A 227 -11.69 23.22 26.98
C PRO A 227 -11.79 21.84 27.64
N ILE A 228 -12.60 20.93 27.09
CA ILE A 228 -12.78 19.57 27.61
C ILE A 228 -11.50 18.76 27.36
N LEU A 229 -10.98 18.83 26.12
CA LEU A 229 -9.72 18.18 25.75
C LEU A 229 -8.54 18.78 26.52
N GLY A 230 -8.45 20.12 26.60
CA GLY A 230 -7.43 20.84 27.37
C GLY A 230 -7.40 20.48 28.85
N LYS A 231 -8.57 20.34 29.49
CA LYS A 231 -8.65 19.85 30.87
C LYS A 231 -8.14 18.41 30.97
N ALA A 232 -8.52 17.55 30.03
CA ALA A 232 -8.12 16.15 30.01
C ALA A 232 -6.62 15.94 29.76
N THR A 233 -5.92 16.88 29.10
CA THR A 233 -4.47 16.86 28.76
C THR A 233 -3.59 17.73 29.67
N SER A 234 -4.16 18.41 30.67
CA SER A 234 -3.47 19.36 31.56
C SER A 234 -2.34 18.76 32.42
N LYS A 235 -1.40 19.64 32.85
CA LYS A 235 -0.19 19.29 33.64
C LYS A 235 -0.57 18.66 34.99
N GLY A 236 -0.11 17.44 35.24
CA GLY A 236 -0.39 16.65 36.45
C GLY A 236 -0.67 15.18 36.20
N LYS A 237 -0.88 14.77 34.95
CA LYS A 237 -1.05 13.37 34.55
C LYS A 237 0.29 12.74 34.17
N SER A 238 0.44 11.43 34.40
CA SER A 238 1.63 10.67 34.01
C SER A 238 1.87 10.81 32.50
N GLU A 239 3.12 11.00 32.07
CA GLU A 239 3.46 11.20 30.65
C GLU A 239 2.92 10.07 29.75
N ASN A 240 2.87 8.83 30.26
CA ASN A 240 2.32 7.65 29.57
C ASN A 240 0.81 7.74 29.27
N SER A 241 0.06 8.59 29.98
CA SER A 241 -1.38 8.74 29.80
C SER A 241 -1.76 9.81 28.76
N LEU A 242 -0.78 10.52 28.19
CA LEU A 242 -0.99 11.62 27.24
C LEU A 242 -1.16 11.16 25.79
N LEU A 243 -1.01 9.86 25.52
CA LEU A 243 -1.21 9.22 24.21
C LEU A 243 -0.35 9.81 23.08
N VAL A 244 0.85 10.30 23.41
CA VAL A 244 1.79 10.90 22.44
C VAL A 244 2.85 9.94 21.91
N SER A 245 2.90 8.70 22.42
CA SER A 245 3.90 7.74 21.98
C SER A 245 3.79 7.49 20.47
N PRO A 246 4.92 7.39 19.74
CA PRO A 246 4.93 6.97 18.35
C PRO A 246 4.22 5.62 18.11
N GLU A 247 4.24 4.71 19.09
CA GLU A 247 3.53 3.43 19.01
C GLU A 247 2.02 3.63 18.90
N ILE A 248 1.45 4.46 19.78
CA ILE A 248 0.01 4.77 19.80
C ILE A 248 -0.41 5.46 18.49
N GLN A 249 0.42 6.37 17.98
CA GLN A 249 0.17 7.01 16.68
C GLN A 249 0.12 5.99 15.54
N ARG A 250 1.03 5.00 15.55
CA ARG A 250 1.03 3.90 14.57
C ARG A 250 -0.20 3.01 14.71
N ASP A 251 -0.59 2.68 15.92
CA ASP A 251 -1.75 1.84 16.21
C ASP A 251 -3.05 2.50 15.72
N ILE A 252 -3.24 3.80 16.01
CA ILE A 252 -4.40 4.56 15.54
C ILE A 252 -4.49 4.55 14.00
N VAL A 253 -3.38 4.82 13.31
CA VAL A 253 -3.36 4.82 11.84
C VAL A 253 -3.53 3.40 11.28
N HIS A 254 -3.03 2.38 11.98
CA HIS A 254 -3.27 0.99 11.61
C HIS A 254 -4.75 0.62 11.72
N CYS A 255 -5.44 1.04 12.79
CA CYS A 255 -6.88 0.85 12.92
C CYS A 255 -7.64 1.57 11.79
N PHE A 256 -7.30 2.82 11.47
CA PHE A 256 -7.89 3.50 10.32
C PHE A 256 -7.69 2.74 9.01
N ALA A 257 -6.47 2.28 8.73
CA ALA A 257 -6.19 1.52 7.53
C ALA A 257 -7.00 0.22 7.48
N LYS A 258 -7.11 -0.51 8.59
CA LYS A 258 -7.93 -1.72 8.69
C LYS A 258 -9.41 -1.46 8.43
N GLU A 259 -9.98 -0.43 9.04
CA GLU A 259 -11.39 -0.05 8.83
C GLU A 259 -11.65 0.40 7.38
N VAL A 260 -10.72 1.14 6.75
CA VAL A 260 -10.79 1.48 5.32
C VAL A 260 -10.77 0.22 4.46
N LEU A 261 -9.83 -0.68 4.71
CA LEU A 261 -9.70 -1.93 3.96
C LEU A 261 -10.95 -2.80 4.13
N GLN A 262 -11.47 -2.92 5.34
CA GLN A 262 -12.70 -3.67 5.61
C GLN A 262 -13.89 -3.09 4.83
N ALA A 263 -14.03 -1.76 4.79
CA ALA A 263 -15.09 -1.12 4.00
C ALA A 263 -14.97 -1.42 2.49
N ILE A 264 -13.74 -1.46 1.95
CA ILE A 264 -13.48 -1.85 0.55
C ILE A 264 -13.84 -3.33 0.32
N LEU A 265 -13.43 -4.21 1.23
CA LEU A 265 -13.70 -5.65 1.15
C LEU A 265 -15.20 -5.95 1.27
N ASP A 266 -15.93 -5.23 2.12
CA ASP A 266 -17.39 -5.38 2.28
C ASP A 266 -18.17 -4.89 1.04
N ASP A 267 -17.62 -3.90 0.33
CA ASP A 267 -18.17 -3.40 -0.94
C ASP A 267 -17.97 -4.42 -2.07
N ILE A 268 -16.80 -5.08 -2.13
CA ILE A 268 -16.50 -6.19 -3.05
C ILE A 268 -17.32 -7.45 -2.70
N GLY A 269 -17.37 -7.81 -1.42
CA GLY A 269 -17.98 -9.06 -0.95
C GLY A 269 -17.36 -10.30 -1.60
N ASN A 270 -18.22 -11.21 -2.07
CA ASN A 270 -17.81 -12.44 -2.75
C ASN A 270 -17.66 -12.27 -4.27
N ASP A 271 -17.67 -11.04 -4.76
CA ASP A 271 -17.65 -10.77 -6.19
C ASP A 271 -16.26 -10.90 -6.80
N PHE A 272 -16.20 -10.81 -8.12
CA PHE A 272 -14.95 -10.83 -8.87
C PHE A 272 -14.35 -9.42 -9.04
N PHE A 273 -13.04 -9.38 -9.23
CA PHE A 273 -12.28 -8.15 -9.42
C PHE A 273 -11.09 -8.36 -10.36
N CYS A 274 -10.47 -7.26 -10.76
CA CYS A 274 -9.23 -7.22 -11.51
C CYS A 274 -8.10 -6.74 -10.61
N LEU A 275 -6.93 -7.34 -10.79
CA LEU A 275 -5.71 -7.02 -10.07
C LEU A 275 -4.85 -6.05 -10.89
N LEU A 276 -4.57 -4.87 -10.33
CA LEU A 276 -3.65 -3.89 -10.89
C LEU A 276 -2.40 -3.80 -10.01
N VAL A 277 -1.22 -4.02 -10.60
CA VAL A 277 0.05 -3.99 -9.88
C VAL A 277 1.10 -3.24 -10.69
N ASP A 278 1.89 -2.44 -9.99
CA ASP A 278 3.05 -1.78 -10.55
C ASP A 278 4.13 -1.65 -9.47
N GLU A 279 5.37 -1.42 -9.90
CA GLU A 279 6.54 -1.30 -9.04
C GLU A 279 7.15 0.09 -9.17
N SER A 280 7.60 0.65 -8.04
CA SER A 280 8.37 1.88 -8.06
C SER A 280 9.32 1.99 -6.87
N ARG A 281 10.37 2.77 -7.07
CA ARG A 281 11.33 3.10 -6.02
C ARG A 281 10.82 4.22 -5.14
N ASP A 282 10.90 4.01 -3.83
CA ASP A 282 10.71 5.09 -2.87
C ASP A 282 11.95 5.99 -2.74
N VAL A 283 11.83 7.08 -1.98
CA VAL A 283 12.94 8.03 -1.73
C VAL A 283 14.14 7.43 -0.99
N SER A 284 13.98 6.23 -0.40
CA SER A 284 15.03 5.46 0.26
C SER A 284 15.62 4.37 -0.65
N TRP A 285 15.29 4.39 -1.95
CA TRP A 285 15.73 3.42 -2.96
C TRP A 285 15.25 1.99 -2.69
N LYS A 286 14.18 1.81 -1.91
CA LYS A 286 13.52 0.53 -1.78
C LYS A 286 12.51 0.35 -2.90
N GLU A 287 12.49 -0.83 -3.50
CA GLU A 287 11.42 -1.22 -4.43
C GLU A 287 10.14 -1.48 -3.65
N GLN A 288 9.05 -0.86 -4.09
CA GLN A 288 7.73 -0.94 -3.52
C GLN A 288 6.74 -1.37 -4.60
N MET A 289 5.92 -2.36 -4.28
CA MET A 289 4.87 -2.87 -5.14
C MET A 289 3.52 -2.37 -4.63
N ALA A 290 2.81 -1.61 -5.45
CA ALA A 290 1.49 -1.11 -5.12
C ALA A 290 0.41 -2.04 -5.70
N VAL A 291 -0.57 -2.40 -4.88
CA VAL A 291 -1.66 -3.31 -5.26
C VAL A 291 -3.00 -2.56 -5.23
N VAL A 292 -3.70 -2.58 -6.36
CA VAL A 292 -5.01 -1.95 -6.55
C VAL A 292 -6.00 -2.99 -7.08
N LEU A 293 -7.22 -2.95 -6.56
CA LEU A 293 -8.32 -3.79 -7.02
C LEU A 293 -9.30 -2.96 -7.84
N ARG A 294 -9.67 -3.43 -9.02
CA ARG A 294 -10.71 -2.84 -9.88
C ARG A 294 -11.95 -3.74 -9.87
N TYR A 295 -13.11 -3.21 -9.49
CA TYR A 295 -14.35 -3.98 -9.40
C TYR A 295 -15.57 -3.10 -9.74
N VAL A 296 -16.75 -3.71 -9.89
CA VAL A 296 -18.01 -2.98 -10.09
C VAL A 296 -18.83 -3.07 -8.80
N ASP A 297 -19.14 -1.94 -8.20
CA ASP A 297 -19.91 -1.88 -6.95
C ASP A 297 -21.39 -2.23 -7.15
N LYS A 298 -22.14 -2.27 -6.05
CA LYS A 298 -23.59 -2.59 -6.04
C LYS A 298 -24.45 -1.55 -6.78
N CYS A 299 -23.91 -0.36 -7.03
CA CYS A 299 -24.55 0.71 -7.81
C CYS A 299 -24.23 0.62 -9.31
N GLY A 300 -23.42 -0.36 -9.73
CA GLY A 300 -22.98 -0.53 -11.10
C GLY A 300 -21.84 0.41 -11.52
N VAL A 301 -21.17 1.04 -10.55
CA VAL A 301 -20.05 1.97 -10.79
C VAL A 301 -18.73 1.20 -10.73
N VAL A 302 -17.85 1.44 -11.70
CA VAL A 302 -16.48 0.91 -11.66
C VAL A 302 -15.68 1.65 -10.59
N LYS A 303 -15.07 0.89 -9.68
CA LYS A 303 -14.20 1.39 -8.61
C LYS A 303 -12.81 0.82 -8.79
N GLU A 304 -11.81 1.66 -8.57
CA GLU A 304 -10.43 1.25 -8.34
C GLU A 304 -10.08 1.63 -6.90
N ARG A 305 -9.63 0.65 -6.11
CA ARG A 305 -9.34 0.81 -4.68
C ARG A 305 -7.94 0.32 -4.35
N PHE A 306 -7.19 1.16 -3.66
CA PHE A 306 -5.85 0.82 -3.19
C PHE A 306 -5.92 -0.03 -1.93
N VAL A 307 -5.26 -1.19 -1.95
CA VAL A 307 -5.34 -2.17 -0.84
C VAL A 307 -4.02 -2.41 -0.13
N GLY A 308 -2.89 -1.99 -0.69
CA GLY A 308 -1.62 -2.11 0.02
C GLY A 308 -0.39 -1.73 -0.78
N LEU A 309 0.63 -1.27 -0.05
CA LEU A 309 2.00 -1.11 -0.53
C LEU A 309 2.87 -2.18 0.12
N VAL A 310 3.50 -3.03 -0.70
CA VAL A 310 4.35 -4.13 -0.23
C VAL A 310 5.79 -3.86 -0.62
N HIS A 311 6.68 -3.88 0.36
CA HIS A 311 8.11 -3.80 0.09
C HIS A 311 8.60 -5.13 -0.50
N VAL A 312 9.23 -5.06 -1.67
CA VAL A 312 9.78 -6.23 -2.36
C VAL A 312 11.30 -6.10 -2.43
N ASN A 313 12.01 -7.10 -1.90
CA ASN A 313 13.49 -7.12 -1.93
C ASN A 313 14.04 -7.60 -3.28
N GLU A 314 13.22 -8.33 -4.03
CA GLU A 314 13.54 -8.90 -5.32
C GLU A 314 12.32 -8.74 -6.23
N THR A 315 12.56 -8.35 -7.49
CA THR A 315 11.51 -8.09 -8.49
C THR A 315 11.25 -9.29 -9.40
N SER A 316 11.67 -10.49 -9.01
CA SER A 316 11.36 -11.69 -9.79
C SER A 316 9.89 -12.08 -9.63
N SER A 317 9.30 -12.57 -10.71
CA SER A 317 7.88 -12.87 -10.80
C SER A 317 7.34 -13.78 -9.70
N ALA A 318 8.15 -14.74 -9.24
CA ALA A 318 7.80 -15.63 -8.14
C ALA A 318 7.70 -14.90 -6.79
N HIS A 319 8.63 -13.98 -6.53
CA HIS A 319 8.60 -13.15 -5.32
C HIS A 319 7.42 -12.17 -5.34
N LEU A 320 7.16 -11.54 -6.49
CA LEU A 320 6.00 -10.67 -6.66
C LEU A 320 4.69 -11.42 -6.42
N LYS A 321 4.55 -12.63 -6.99
CA LYS A 321 3.38 -13.47 -6.74
C LYS A 321 3.27 -13.83 -5.26
N SER A 322 4.35 -14.26 -4.63
CA SER A 322 4.34 -14.60 -3.19
C SER A 322 3.97 -13.41 -2.31
N ALA A 323 4.37 -12.20 -2.68
CA ALA A 323 4.01 -10.96 -1.97
C ALA A 323 2.51 -10.65 -2.13
N ILE A 324 1.95 -10.86 -3.32
CA ILE A 324 0.50 -10.74 -3.55
C ILE A 324 -0.26 -11.84 -2.80
N ASP A 325 0.24 -13.08 -2.79
CA ASP A 325 -0.35 -14.21 -2.04
C ASP A 325 -0.43 -13.88 -0.55
N ALA A 326 0.63 -13.31 0.03
CA ALA A 326 0.67 -12.91 1.43
C ALA A 326 -0.34 -11.78 1.73
N LEU A 327 -0.42 -10.77 0.86
CA LEU A 327 -1.39 -9.68 1.00
C LEU A 327 -2.83 -10.19 0.86
N PHE A 328 -3.11 -11.08 -0.09
CA PHE A 328 -4.43 -11.66 -0.27
C PHE A 328 -4.82 -12.52 0.93
N ALA A 329 -3.88 -13.26 1.52
CA ALA A 329 -4.13 -14.01 2.75
C ALA A 329 -4.46 -13.09 3.93
N GLU A 330 -3.78 -11.95 4.08
CA GLU A 330 -4.10 -10.95 5.12
C GLU A 330 -5.50 -10.34 4.93
N LEU A 331 -5.89 -10.09 3.68
CA LEU A 331 -7.17 -9.49 3.31
C LEU A 331 -8.31 -10.51 3.12
N ASN A 332 -8.06 -11.80 3.34
CA ASN A 332 -8.99 -12.91 3.05
C ASN A 332 -9.54 -12.91 1.61
N LEU A 333 -8.72 -12.50 0.64
CA LEU A 333 -9.05 -12.53 -0.79
C LEU A 333 -8.58 -13.82 -1.46
N SER A 334 -9.22 -14.20 -2.57
CA SER A 334 -8.84 -15.38 -3.35
C SER A 334 -8.50 -15.05 -4.80
N PHE A 335 -7.45 -15.69 -5.34
CA PHE A 335 -7.16 -15.66 -6.78
C PHE A 335 -8.31 -16.19 -7.63
N LYS A 336 -9.21 -17.02 -7.08
CA LYS A 336 -10.42 -17.48 -7.76
C LYS A 336 -11.41 -16.36 -8.09
N GLN A 337 -11.31 -15.20 -7.41
CA GLN A 337 -12.13 -14.02 -7.69
C GLN A 337 -11.52 -13.12 -8.79
N VAL A 338 -10.27 -13.36 -9.19
CA VAL A 338 -9.60 -12.52 -10.18
C VAL A 338 -10.13 -12.82 -11.60
N ARG A 339 -10.51 -11.79 -12.36
CA ARG A 339 -10.96 -11.91 -13.77
C ARG A 339 -10.17 -11.06 -14.74
N GLY A 340 -9.37 -10.14 -14.22
CA GLY A 340 -8.43 -9.34 -14.99
C GLY A 340 -7.13 -9.15 -14.24
N GLN A 341 -6.07 -8.92 -14.98
CA GLN A 341 -4.78 -8.50 -14.44
C GLN A 341 -4.17 -7.41 -15.34
N GLY A 342 -3.69 -6.33 -14.74
CA GLY A 342 -3.13 -5.18 -15.44
C GLY A 342 -1.80 -4.76 -14.86
N TYR A 343 -0.73 -4.94 -15.64
CA TYR A 343 0.65 -4.63 -15.26
C TYR A 343 1.39 -3.94 -16.41
N ASP A 344 2.61 -3.48 -16.14
CA ASP A 344 3.52 -3.03 -17.19
C ASP A 344 4.02 -4.20 -18.07
N GLY A 345 4.78 -3.85 -19.11
CA GLY A 345 5.30 -4.81 -20.07
C GLY A 345 6.64 -5.42 -19.68
N ALA A 346 7.11 -5.25 -18.45
CA ALA A 346 8.40 -5.78 -18.01
C ALA A 346 8.40 -7.31 -18.10
N SER A 347 9.57 -7.91 -18.37
CA SER A 347 9.67 -9.37 -18.54
C SER A 347 9.19 -10.14 -17.31
N ASN A 348 9.41 -9.59 -16.12
CA ASN A 348 8.97 -10.20 -14.86
C ASN A 348 7.45 -10.10 -14.66
N MET A 349 6.78 -9.15 -15.32
CA MET A 349 5.33 -9.00 -15.26
C MET A 349 4.65 -9.81 -16.39
N ARG A 350 5.02 -9.51 -17.65
CA ARG A 350 4.39 -10.04 -18.88
C ARG A 350 4.93 -11.41 -19.35
N GLY A 351 6.06 -11.87 -18.83
CA GLY A 351 6.75 -13.06 -19.35
C GLY A 351 5.83 -14.28 -19.54
N GLU A 352 5.81 -14.85 -20.74
CA GLU A 352 4.90 -15.93 -21.15
C GLU A 352 5.09 -17.23 -20.35
N PHE A 353 6.32 -17.52 -19.92
CA PHE A 353 6.63 -18.75 -19.19
C PHE A 353 6.79 -18.54 -17.69
N ASN A 354 7.42 -17.44 -17.29
CA ASN A 354 7.78 -17.21 -15.89
C ASN A 354 7.39 -15.83 -15.38
N GLY A 355 6.68 -15.02 -16.18
CA GLY A 355 6.15 -13.73 -15.74
C GLY A 355 5.01 -13.87 -14.75
N LEU A 356 4.76 -12.82 -13.98
CA LEU A 356 3.69 -12.76 -12.98
C LEU A 356 2.33 -13.10 -13.61
N GLN A 357 2.07 -12.56 -14.80
CA GLN A 357 0.90 -12.86 -15.62
C GLN A 357 0.64 -14.36 -15.73
N SER A 358 1.67 -15.09 -16.12
CA SER A 358 1.60 -16.51 -16.44
C SER A 358 1.48 -17.36 -15.18
N LEU A 359 2.09 -16.91 -14.07
CA LEU A 359 1.93 -17.55 -12.77
C LEU A 359 0.50 -17.44 -12.24
N ILE A 360 -0.13 -16.27 -12.39
CA ILE A 360 -1.53 -16.06 -11.99
C ILE A 360 -2.49 -16.83 -12.90
N MET A 361 -2.28 -16.81 -14.23
CA MET A 361 -3.12 -17.56 -15.18
C MET A 361 -3.08 -19.08 -14.96
N ARG A 362 -1.97 -19.63 -14.46
CA ARG A 362 -1.87 -21.05 -14.09
C ARG A 362 -2.76 -21.42 -12.92
N GLU A 363 -2.99 -20.50 -11.99
CA GLU A 363 -3.85 -20.70 -10.83
C GLU A 363 -5.32 -20.40 -11.16
N ASN A 364 -5.56 -19.43 -12.04
CA ASN A 364 -6.89 -19.06 -12.52
C ASN A 364 -6.84 -18.68 -14.01
N SER A 365 -7.35 -19.58 -14.87
CA SER A 365 -7.38 -19.39 -16.33
C SER A 365 -8.30 -18.25 -16.79
N SER A 366 -9.21 -17.78 -15.94
CA SER A 366 -10.11 -16.65 -16.24
C SER A 366 -9.50 -15.29 -15.91
N ALA A 367 -8.27 -15.22 -15.37
CA ALA A 367 -7.58 -13.98 -15.04
C ALA A 367 -6.85 -13.38 -16.25
N TYR A 368 -7.61 -12.79 -17.18
CA TYR A 368 -7.07 -12.28 -18.44
C TYR A 368 -6.15 -11.07 -18.24
N TYR A 369 -5.00 -11.10 -18.90
CA TYR A 369 -4.05 -9.99 -18.87
C TYR A 369 -4.35 -8.95 -19.94
N VAL A 370 -4.33 -7.70 -19.50
CA VAL A 370 -4.33 -6.53 -20.37
C VAL A 370 -3.07 -5.73 -20.06
N HIS A 371 -2.21 -5.59 -21.06
CA HIS A 371 -1.03 -4.74 -20.93
C HIS A 371 -1.47 -3.28 -20.81
N CYS A 372 -0.90 -2.51 -19.88
CA CYS A 372 -1.26 -1.11 -19.68
C CYS A 372 -1.16 -0.29 -20.99
N PHE A 373 -2.29 0.21 -21.50
CA PHE A 373 -2.34 0.93 -22.78
C PHE A 373 -1.53 2.23 -22.75
N ALA A 374 -1.50 2.92 -21.61
CA ALA A 374 -0.66 4.11 -21.44
C ALA A 374 0.85 3.77 -21.56
N HIS A 375 1.27 2.64 -21.00
CA HIS A 375 2.65 2.15 -21.15
C HIS A 375 2.92 1.64 -22.57
N GLN A 376 1.96 0.98 -23.23
CA GLN A 376 2.11 0.60 -24.64
C GLN A 376 2.34 1.83 -25.55
N LEU A 377 1.53 2.88 -25.38
CA LEU A 377 1.70 4.13 -26.12
C LEU A 377 3.07 4.78 -25.84
N GLN A 378 3.51 4.73 -24.59
CA GLN A 378 4.85 5.19 -24.21
C GLN A 378 5.95 4.45 -24.98
N LEU A 379 5.85 3.12 -25.10
CA LEU A 379 6.81 2.30 -25.83
C LEU A 379 6.82 2.57 -27.33
N VAL A 380 5.65 2.88 -27.93
CA VAL A 380 5.55 3.31 -29.35
C VAL A 380 6.41 4.55 -29.59
N LEU A 381 6.30 5.56 -28.72
CA LEU A 381 7.09 6.79 -28.83
C LEU A 381 8.60 6.55 -28.63
N VAL A 382 8.98 5.71 -27.65
CA VAL A 382 10.38 5.29 -27.45
C VAL A 382 10.94 4.64 -28.72
N ALA A 383 10.17 3.77 -29.37
CA ALA A 383 10.61 3.02 -30.55
C ALA A 383 10.93 3.95 -31.72
N ILE A 384 10.10 4.97 -31.96
CA ILE A 384 10.32 5.96 -33.03
C ILE A 384 11.61 6.73 -32.81
N VAL A 385 11.85 7.20 -31.58
CA VAL A 385 13.06 7.96 -31.23
C VAL A 385 14.31 7.10 -31.43
N ARG A 386 14.24 5.81 -31.13
CA ARG A 386 15.36 4.87 -31.34
C ARG A 386 15.61 4.54 -32.81
N LYS A 387 14.57 4.50 -33.64
CA LYS A 387 14.66 4.10 -35.05
C LYS A 387 15.01 5.27 -35.97
N HIS A 388 14.48 6.46 -35.71
CA HIS A 388 14.70 7.63 -36.56
C HIS A 388 15.84 8.51 -36.04
N ARG A 389 16.95 8.53 -36.77
CA ARG A 389 18.17 9.26 -36.37
C ARG A 389 17.91 10.74 -36.07
N GLY A 390 17.20 11.45 -36.96
CA GLY A 390 16.95 12.88 -36.77
C GLY A 390 16.12 13.19 -35.52
N VAL A 391 15.22 12.29 -35.14
CA VAL A 391 14.41 12.45 -33.92
C VAL A 391 15.26 12.15 -32.68
N SER A 392 16.10 11.11 -32.73
CA SER A 392 17.08 10.81 -31.67
C SER A 392 18.03 11.99 -31.45
N ASP A 393 18.57 12.56 -32.53
CA ASP A 393 19.49 13.69 -32.49
C ASP A 393 18.77 14.92 -31.92
N PHE A 394 17.54 15.21 -32.36
CA PHE A 394 16.70 16.28 -31.81
C PHE A 394 16.47 16.16 -30.29
N PHE A 395 15.99 15.01 -29.80
CA PHE A 395 15.76 14.84 -28.35
C PHE A 395 17.05 14.85 -27.54
N THR A 396 18.17 14.41 -28.12
CA THR A 396 19.49 14.54 -27.50
C THR A 396 19.85 16.03 -27.32
N LYS A 397 19.64 16.85 -28.34
CA LYS A 397 19.86 18.31 -28.28
C LYS A 397 18.92 19.00 -27.29
N VAL A 398 17.65 18.58 -27.22
CA VAL A 398 16.70 19.06 -26.21
C VAL A 398 17.18 18.71 -24.79
N SER A 399 17.64 17.48 -24.55
CA SER A 399 18.19 17.08 -23.24
C SER A 399 19.44 17.89 -22.88
N MET A 400 20.34 18.10 -23.84
CA MET A 400 21.51 18.97 -23.65
C MET A 400 21.10 20.41 -23.33
N LEU A 401 20.11 20.96 -24.02
CA LEU A 401 19.56 22.29 -23.74
C LEU A 401 19.07 22.37 -22.28
N LEU A 402 18.27 21.40 -21.83
CA LEU A 402 17.75 21.36 -20.46
C LEU A 402 18.85 21.21 -19.40
N ASN A 403 19.99 20.62 -19.75
CA ASN A 403 21.16 20.53 -18.89
C ASN A 403 21.94 21.85 -18.84
N VAL A 404 22.22 22.46 -19.99
CA VAL A 404 22.92 23.74 -20.06
C VAL A 404 22.07 24.81 -19.38
N VAL A 405 20.81 24.97 -19.80
CA VAL A 405 19.92 26.04 -19.36
C VAL A 405 19.37 25.77 -17.95
N GLY A 406 18.94 24.54 -17.66
CA GLY A 406 18.31 24.17 -16.38
C GLY A 406 19.26 23.69 -15.28
N GLY A 407 20.51 23.33 -15.60
CA GLY A 407 21.45 22.72 -14.66
C GLY A 407 22.07 23.68 -13.63
N SER A 408 21.91 25.01 -13.80
CA SER A 408 22.45 26.02 -12.89
C SER A 408 21.35 26.92 -12.33
N ALA A 409 21.40 27.22 -11.03
CA ALA A 409 20.48 28.18 -10.41
C ALA A 409 20.58 29.57 -11.07
N LYS A 410 21.80 30.04 -11.34
CA LYS A 410 22.06 31.31 -12.03
C LYS A 410 21.45 31.36 -13.44
N ARG A 411 21.56 30.27 -14.20
CA ARG A 411 20.99 30.22 -15.56
C ARG A 411 19.47 30.11 -15.55
N ARG A 412 18.90 29.40 -14.57
CA ARG A 412 17.45 29.39 -14.33
C ARG A 412 16.91 30.79 -14.00
N GLU A 413 17.63 31.56 -13.19
CA GLU A 413 17.29 32.96 -12.89
C GLU A 413 17.39 33.84 -14.13
N MET A 414 18.45 33.70 -14.95
CA MET A 414 18.57 34.44 -16.21
C MET A 414 17.41 34.17 -17.18
N ILE A 415 16.93 32.93 -17.29
CA ILE A 415 15.72 32.63 -18.08
C ILE A 415 14.54 33.42 -17.55
N ARG A 416 14.32 33.43 -16.23
CA ARG A 416 13.18 34.12 -15.61
C ARG A 416 13.23 35.61 -15.89
N ASP A 417 14.39 36.24 -15.68
CA ASP A 417 14.57 37.68 -15.90
C ASP A 417 14.36 38.07 -17.37
N ILE A 418 14.93 37.30 -18.30
CA ILE A 418 14.80 37.58 -19.73
C ILE A 418 13.36 37.33 -20.17
N ASN A 419 12.73 36.25 -19.71
CA ASN A 419 11.34 35.95 -20.04
C ASN A 419 10.40 37.03 -19.52
N LEU A 420 10.60 37.48 -18.29
CA LEU A 420 9.80 38.56 -17.69
C LEU A 420 9.93 39.85 -18.51
N LYS A 421 11.15 40.19 -18.97
CA LYS A 421 11.37 41.35 -19.86
C LYS A 421 10.65 41.21 -21.20
N GLU A 422 10.71 40.04 -21.83
CA GLU A 422 10.04 39.79 -23.11
C GLU A 422 8.51 39.79 -22.97
N MET A 423 7.99 39.20 -21.89
CA MET A 423 6.56 39.22 -21.58
C MET A 423 6.07 40.64 -21.26
N SER A 424 6.87 41.42 -20.53
CA SER A 424 6.56 42.84 -20.24
C SER A 424 6.49 43.67 -21.52
N LYS A 425 7.40 43.43 -22.47
CA LYS A 425 7.34 44.06 -23.80
C LYS A 425 6.11 43.63 -24.58
N ALA A 426 5.82 42.33 -24.62
CA ALA A 426 4.65 41.81 -25.33
C ALA A 426 3.32 42.31 -24.74
N LEU A 427 3.24 42.45 -23.40
CA LEU A 427 2.13 43.09 -22.70
C LEU A 427 2.03 44.59 -23.04
N GLY A 428 3.15 45.31 -23.01
CA GLY A 428 3.21 46.73 -23.38
C GLY A 428 2.82 47.03 -24.83
N CYS A 429 3.00 46.05 -25.73
CA CYS A 429 2.59 46.12 -27.13
C CYS A 429 1.17 45.58 -27.40
N GLY A 430 0.41 45.17 -26.36
CA GLY A 430 -0.94 44.63 -26.51
C GLY A 430 -1.01 43.24 -27.16
N LEU A 431 0.11 42.52 -27.26
CA LEU A 431 0.18 41.17 -27.84
C LEU A 431 -0.24 40.07 -26.85
N LEU A 432 -0.35 40.39 -25.56
CA LEU A 432 -0.77 39.48 -24.48
C LEU A 432 -1.84 40.14 -23.62
N GLN A 433 -2.80 39.35 -23.14
CA GLN A 433 -3.85 39.79 -22.21
C GLN A 433 -3.44 39.50 -20.76
N THR A 434 -3.89 40.34 -19.81
CA THR A 434 -3.70 40.12 -18.38
C THR A 434 -4.92 39.40 -17.77
N GLY A 435 -4.68 38.45 -16.86
CA GLY A 435 -5.74 37.72 -16.15
C GLY A 435 -5.18 36.71 -15.15
N THR A 436 -6.02 36.26 -14.21
CA THR A 436 -5.62 35.33 -13.15
C THR A 436 -5.18 33.99 -13.75
N GLY A 437 -3.92 33.60 -13.54
CA GLY A 437 -3.35 32.38 -14.10
C GLY A 437 -2.70 32.52 -15.49
N LEU A 438 -2.85 33.67 -16.15
CA LEU A 438 -2.17 33.96 -17.42
C LEU A 438 -0.77 34.54 -17.16
N ASN A 439 0.19 34.26 -18.05
CA ASN A 439 1.52 34.86 -18.02
C ASN A 439 2.31 34.62 -16.71
N GLN A 440 2.06 33.50 -16.03
CA GLN A 440 2.81 33.11 -14.83
C GLN A 440 4.28 32.83 -15.15
N GLU A 441 5.14 32.83 -14.12
CA GLU A 441 6.54 32.44 -14.27
C GLU A 441 6.67 31.06 -14.92
N GLN A 442 7.12 31.04 -16.17
CA GLN A 442 7.38 29.79 -16.88
C GLN A 442 8.81 29.34 -16.63
N SER A 443 8.97 28.05 -16.35
CA SER A 443 10.27 27.39 -16.32
C SER A 443 10.26 26.23 -17.32
N ILE A 444 11.41 25.94 -17.92
CA ILE A 444 11.51 24.79 -18.82
C ILE A 444 11.51 23.53 -17.95
N GLN A 445 10.37 22.87 -17.88
CA GLN A 445 10.21 21.64 -17.11
C GLN A 445 11.02 20.52 -17.78
N ARG A 446 11.87 19.83 -17.00
CA ARG A 446 12.52 18.62 -17.48
C ARG A 446 11.48 17.52 -17.67
N PRO A 447 11.43 16.87 -18.85
CA PRO A 447 10.58 15.72 -19.03
C PRO A 447 11.11 14.56 -18.18
N GLY A 448 10.22 13.66 -17.76
CA GLY A 448 10.60 12.42 -17.10
C GLY A 448 10.97 11.35 -18.13
N ASP A 449 12.08 10.64 -17.90
CA ASP A 449 12.64 9.66 -18.83
C ASP A 449 11.65 8.52 -19.20
N THR A 450 10.71 8.22 -18.30
CA THR A 450 9.72 7.14 -18.45
C THR A 450 8.32 7.60 -18.83
N ARG A 451 8.04 8.91 -18.95
CA ARG A 451 6.71 9.46 -19.30
C ARG A 451 6.80 10.47 -20.46
N TRP A 452 6.66 10.03 -21.70
CA TRP A 452 6.77 10.83 -22.94
C TRP A 452 5.71 11.92 -23.06
N SER A 453 4.57 11.78 -22.39
CA SER A 453 3.58 12.87 -22.28
C SER A 453 4.19 14.15 -21.67
N SER A 454 5.22 14.02 -20.82
CA SER A 454 5.94 15.17 -20.28
C SER A 454 6.80 15.89 -21.33
N HIS A 455 7.27 15.19 -22.37
CA HIS A 455 8.02 15.80 -23.47
C HIS A 455 7.16 16.77 -24.26
N TYR A 456 5.86 16.50 -24.43
CA TYR A 456 4.94 17.45 -25.09
C TYR A 456 4.94 18.81 -24.39
N LYS A 457 4.84 18.81 -23.05
CA LYS A 457 4.89 20.03 -22.24
C LYS A 457 6.23 20.74 -22.38
N SER A 458 7.34 20.00 -22.34
CA SER A 458 8.68 20.56 -22.51
C SER A 458 8.86 21.20 -23.90
N LEU A 459 8.42 20.54 -24.98
CA LEU A 459 8.51 21.10 -26.34
C LEU A 459 7.63 22.33 -26.50
N LYS A 460 6.41 22.31 -25.94
CA LYS A 460 5.53 23.48 -25.93
C LYS A 460 6.19 24.66 -25.22
N SER A 461 6.79 24.44 -24.04
CA SER A 461 7.56 25.48 -23.34
C SER A 461 8.77 25.98 -24.15
N ILE A 462 9.45 25.11 -24.90
CA ILE A 462 10.56 25.53 -25.77
C ILE A 462 10.07 26.44 -26.89
N VAL A 463 8.92 26.15 -27.50
CA VAL A 463 8.30 26.99 -28.54
C VAL A 463 7.91 28.35 -27.97
N ASP A 464 7.20 28.35 -26.83
CA ASP A 464 6.74 29.57 -26.16
C ASP A 464 7.92 30.46 -25.72
N MET A 465 8.98 29.84 -25.19
CA MET A 465 10.16 30.54 -24.66
C MET A 465 11.33 30.64 -25.64
N PHE A 466 11.12 30.35 -26.93
CA PHE A 466 12.22 30.19 -27.89
C PHE A 466 13.17 31.39 -27.94
N SER A 467 12.63 32.61 -28.00
CA SER A 467 13.43 33.84 -28.03
C SER A 467 14.24 34.04 -26.74
N THR A 468 13.65 33.69 -25.61
CA THR A 468 14.32 33.71 -24.30
C THR A 468 15.47 32.71 -24.28
N ILE A 469 15.24 31.49 -24.77
CA ILE A 469 16.24 30.43 -24.85
C ILE A 469 17.45 30.86 -25.69
N VAL A 470 17.21 31.41 -26.89
CA VAL A 470 18.26 31.91 -27.78
C VAL A 470 19.11 32.97 -27.07
N LYS A 471 18.47 33.96 -26.42
CA LYS A 471 19.18 35.01 -25.66
C LYS A 471 20.02 34.44 -24.50
N VAL A 472 19.49 33.46 -23.78
CA VAL A 472 20.24 32.79 -22.71
C VAL A 472 21.45 32.05 -23.28
N LEU A 473 21.29 31.33 -24.39
CA LEU A 473 22.39 30.62 -25.04
C LEU A 473 23.49 31.58 -25.53
N GLN A 474 23.13 32.73 -26.09
CA GLN A 474 24.07 33.80 -26.48
C GLN A 474 24.89 34.32 -25.29
N ILE A 475 24.26 34.48 -24.13
CA ILE A 475 24.98 34.88 -22.90
C ILE A 475 25.93 33.77 -22.43
N VAL A 476 25.47 32.52 -22.47
CA VAL A 476 26.23 31.35 -22.00
C VAL A 476 27.37 30.98 -22.96
N GLU A 477 27.31 31.38 -24.22
CA GLU A 477 28.42 31.28 -25.18
C GLU A 477 29.64 32.14 -24.79
N HIS A 478 29.49 33.06 -23.83
CA HIS A 478 30.61 33.80 -23.25
C HIS A 478 30.95 33.35 -21.81
N ASP A 479 30.46 32.17 -21.38
CA ASP A 479 30.77 31.61 -20.07
C ASP A 479 32.29 31.31 -19.95
N LYS A 480 32.80 31.43 -18.72
CA LYS A 480 34.21 31.15 -18.39
C LYS A 480 34.53 29.66 -18.55
N GLU A 481 33.55 28.79 -18.31
CA GLU A 481 33.73 27.34 -18.44
C GLU A 481 33.64 26.89 -19.89
N TRP A 482 34.78 26.46 -20.47
CA TRP A 482 34.90 26.15 -21.89
C TRP A 482 33.92 25.07 -22.37
N LYS A 483 33.60 24.07 -21.53
CA LYS A 483 32.65 22.99 -21.87
C LYS A 483 31.25 23.52 -22.06
N ILE A 484 30.79 24.35 -21.12
CA ILE A 484 29.46 24.98 -21.15
C ILE A 484 29.37 25.96 -22.31
N ARG A 485 30.42 26.76 -22.52
CA ARG A 485 30.55 27.65 -23.67
C ARG A 485 30.39 26.90 -24.99
N HIS A 486 31.16 25.83 -25.18
CA HIS A 486 31.12 25.06 -26.43
C HIS A 486 29.76 24.38 -26.63
N GLN A 487 29.16 23.85 -25.56
CA GLN A 487 27.81 23.29 -25.63
C GLN A 487 26.76 24.34 -25.99
N ALA A 488 26.82 25.54 -25.40
CA ALA A 488 25.89 26.62 -25.70
C ALA A 488 26.02 27.11 -27.15
N SER A 489 27.24 27.28 -27.66
CA SER A 489 27.50 27.65 -29.06
C SER A 489 26.92 26.61 -30.03
N ASN A 490 27.20 25.33 -29.80
CA ASN A 490 26.65 24.24 -30.62
C ASN A 490 25.12 24.12 -30.54
N LEU A 491 24.52 24.44 -29.39
CA LEU A 491 23.07 24.44 -29.22
C LEU A 491 22.44 25.65 -29.91
N LEU A 492 23.09 26.82 -29.84
CA LEU A 492 22.62 28.03 -30.50
C LEU A 492 22.57 27.82 -32.03
N GLU A 493 23.66 27.32 -32.62
CA GLU A 493 23.72 26.98 -34.05
C GLU A 493 22.63 25.97 -34.43
N TYR A 494 22.45 24.93 -33.62
CA TYR A 494 21.44 23.91 -33.89
C TYR A 494 20.01 24.45 -33.79
N PHE A 495 19.63 25.14 -32.72
CA PHE A 495 18.26 25.63 -32.54
C PHE A 495 17.91 26.75 -33.53
N GLN A 496 18.90 27.42 -34.12
CA GLN A 496 18.71 28.39 -35.21
C GLN A 496 18.81 27.75 -36.61
N SER A 497 18.83 26.41 -36.71
CA SER A 497 18.80 25.69 -37.99
C SER A 497 17.37 25.33 -38.40
N PHE A 498 17.12 25.25 -39.71
CA PHE A 498 15.86 24.78 -40.26
C PHE A 498 15.51 23.36 -39.77
N ASP A 499 16.48 22.44 -39.75
CA ASP A 499 16.34 21.08 -39.24
C ASP A 499 15.72 21.06 -37.83
N SER A 500 16.24 21.87 -36.91
CA SER A 500 15.73 21.93 -35.54
C SER A 500 14.28 22.42 -35.47
N ILE A 501 13.92 23.43 -36.25
CA ILE A 501 12.55 23.96 -36.27
C ILE A 501 11.60 22.92 -36.88
N PHE A 502 12.01 22.26 -37.96
CA PHE A 502 11.24 21.18 -38.58
C PHE A 502 10.93 20.06 -37.57
N TYR A 503 11.96 19.49 -36.91
CA TYR A 503 11.75 18.44 -35.92
C TYR A 503 10.97 18.91 -34.69
N LEU A 504 11.14 20.17 -34.26
CA LEU A 504 10.39 20.75 -33.16
C LEU A 504 8.88 20.76 -33.47
N HIS A 505 8.48 21.28 -34.64
CA HIS A 505 7.08 21.35 -35.04
C HIS A 505 6.49 19.97 -35.35
N LEU A 506 7.25 19.09 -36.02
CA LEU A 506 6.81 17.72 -36.31
C LEU A 506 6.55 16.94 -35.01
N MET A 507 7.54 16.92 -34.10
CA MET A 507 7.39 16.20 -32.85
C MET A 507 6.35 16.84 -31.93
N LEU A 508 6.20 18.18 -31.94
CA LEU A 508 5.14 18.85 -31.19
C LEU A 508 3.74 18.42 -31.69
N THR A 509 3.56 18.28 -32.99
CA THR A 509 2.29 17.82 -33.60
C THR A 509 1.99 16.37 -33.24
N ILE A 510 2.96 15.47 -33.44
CA ILE A 510 2.83 14.05 -33.10
C ILE A 510 2.58 13.85 -31.60
N LEU A 511 3.36 14.53 -30.76
CA LEU A 511 3.19 14.46 -29.31
C LEU A 511 1.89 15.12 -28.86
N GLY A 512 1.37 16.11 -29.58
CA GLY A 512 0.05 16.69 -29.29
C GLY A 512 -1.08 15.68 -29.49
N ILE A 513 -1.09 14.98 -30.63
CA ILE A 513 -2.07 13.92 -30.93
C ILE A 513 -1.96 12.78 -29.91
N THR A 514 -0.76 12.26 -29.69
CA THR A 514 -0.53 11.14 -28.77
C THR A 514 -0.73 11.52 -27.29
N ASN A 515 -0.50 12.78 -26.90
CA ASN A 515 -0.78 13.24 -25.54
C ASN A 515 -2.30 13.27 -25.27
N THR A 516 -3.13 13.63 -26.25
CA THR A 516 -4.60 13.54 -26.13
C THR A 516 -5.03 12.10 -25.86
N LEU A 517 -4.48 11.13 -26.60
CA LEU A 517 -4.71 9.71 -26.34
C LEU A 517 -4.22 9.29 -24.95
N CYS A 518 -3.01 9.70 -24.55
CA CYS A 518 -2.45 9.39 -23.25
C CYS A 518 -3.35 9.86 -22.10
N LEU A 519 -3.88 11.09 -22.19
CA LEU A 519 -4.81 11.63 -21.21
C LEU A 519 -6.12 10.83 -21.15
N ALA A 520 -6.69 10.49 -22.32
CA ALA A 520 -7.92 9.69 -22.39
C ALA A 520 -7.73 8.28 -21.78
N LEU A 521 -6.60 7.62 -22.04
CA LEU A 521 -6.29 6.30 -21.49
C LEU A 521 -6.07 6.29 -19.97
N GLN A 522 -5.75 7.44 -19.36
CA GLN A 522 -5.46 7.56 -17.92
C GLN A 522 -6.67 8.01 -17.09
N CYS A 523 -7.83 8.25 -17.72
CA CYS A 523 -9.08 8.56 -17.05
C CYS A 523 -9.55 7.38 -16.17
N LYS A 524 -10.11 7.68 -14.98
CA LYS A 524 -10.51 6.66 -13.99
C LYS A 524 -11.72 5.83 -14.45
N ASP A 525 -12.63 6.48 -15.17
CA ASP A 525 -13.88 5.97 -15.70
C ASP A 525 -13.74 5.33 -17.08
N GLN A 526 -12.51 5.28 -17.62
CA GLN A 526 -12.25 4.69 -18.91
C GLN A 526 -12.53 3.18 -18.90
N ASP A 527 -13.40 2.74 -19.80
CA ASP A 527 -13.61 1.33 -20.12
C ASP A 527 -12.78 0.90 -21.35
N ILE A 528 -12.58 -0.40 -21.47
CA ILE A 528 -11.67 -0.97 -22.46
C ILE A 528 -12.17 -0.80 -23.90
N VAL A 529 -13.49 -0.76 -24.11
CA VAL A 529 -14.10 -0.57 -25.44
C VAL A 529 -13.89 0.88 -25.89
N ASN A 530 -14.14 1.85 -25.02
CA ASN A 530 -13.86 3.25 -25.32
C ASN A 530 -12.35 3.48 -25.56
N ALA A 531 -11.48 2.82 -24.79
CA ALA A 531 -10.03 2.93 -24.97
C ALA A 531 -9.57 2.47 -26.36
N ILE A 532 -10.09 1.34 -26.85
CA ILE A 532 -9.83 0.84 -28.21
C ILE A 532 -10.30 1.85 -29.25
N ASN A 533 -11.48 2.44 -29.06
CA ASN A 533 -11.99 3.48 -29.95
C ASN A 533 -11.09 4.72 -29.98
N CYS A 534 -10.56 5.16 -28.83
CA CYS A 534 -9.58 6.25 -28.77
C CYS A 534 -8.29 5.91 -29.52
N VAL A 535 -7.78 4.68 -29.39
CA VAL A 535 -6.58 4.22 -30.13
C VAL A 535 -6.86 4.23 -31.64
N ARG A 536 -7.99 3.69 -32.07
CA ARG A 536 -8.42 3.67 -33.49
C ARG A 536 -8.57 5.09 -34.05
N ALA A 537 -9.24 5.98 -33.32
CA ALA A 537 -9.41 7.37 -33.73
C ALA A 537 -8.06 8.10 -33.85
N THR A 538 -7.15 7.88 -32.91
CA THR A 538 -5.79 8.44 -32.92
C THR A 538 -5.00 7.92 -34.13
N ARG A 539 -5.09 6.61 -34.41
CA ARG A 539 -4.49 6.00 -35.60
C ARG A 539 -5.01 6.65 -36.88
N CYS A 540 -6.32 6.86 -37.01
CA CYS A 540 -6.90 7.55 -38.16
C CYS A 540 -6.38 8.99 -38.30
N GLN A 541 -6.32 9.75 -37.20
CA GLN A 541 -5.76 11.11 -37.23
C GLN A 541 -4.28 11.13 -37.65
N LEU A 542 -3.49 10.13 -37.28
CA LEU A 542 -2.09 10.02 -37.71
C LEU A 542 -1.98 9.62 -39.20
N ASP A 543 -2.89 8.80 -39.73
CA ASP A 543 -2.96 8.50 -41.16
C ASP A 543 -3.41 9.73 -41.98
N GLU A 544 -4.36 10.51 -41.47
CA GLU A 544 -4.75 11.80 -42.06
C GLU A 544 -3.60 12.81 -42.02
N LEU A 545 -2.85 12.87 -40.91
CA LEU A 545 -1.64 13.70 -40.79
C LEU A 545 -0.66 13.37 -41.92
N ARG A 546 -0.36 12.08 -42.11
CA ARG A 546 0.51 11.60 -43.18
C ARG A 546 0.02 12.02 -44.57
N ARG A 547 -1.27 11.85 -44.87
CA ARG A 547 -1.80 12.03 -46.24
C ARG A 547 -2.00 13.49 -46.62
N GLU A 548 -2.47 14.32 -45.70
CA GLU A 548 -3.05 15.62 -46.04
C GLU A 548 -2.40 16.81 -45.32
N LYS A 549 -1.62 16.59 -44.26
CA LYS A 549 -1.18 17.68 -43.38
C LYS A 549 0.29 18.08 -43.56
N TRP A 550 0.96 17.59 -44.60
CA TRP A 550 2.32 18.02 -44.94
C TRP A 550 2.39 19.54 -45.16
N GLU A 551 1.54 20.08 -46.03
CA GLU A 551 1.56 21.52 -46.36
C GLU A 551 1.29 22.38 -45.12
N LYS A 552 0.33 21.97 -44.27
CA LYS A 552 0.07 22.67 -43.02
C LYS A 552 1.29 22.70 -42.09
N LEU A 553 1.99 21.56 -41.94
CA LEU A 553 3.17 21.50 -41.09
C LEU A 553 4.28 22.42 -41.62
N ILE A 554 4.48 22.46 -42.95
CA ILE A 554 5.55 23.28 -43.53
C ILE A 554 5.21 24.77 -43.44
N ASP A 555 3.95 25.15 -43.58
CA ASP A 555 3.47 26.51 -43.34
C ASP A 555 3.74 26.96 -41.89
N ASP A 556 3.45 26.09 -40.92
CA ASP A 556 3.73 26.35 -39.50
C ASP A 556 5.25 26.52 -39.24
N VAL A 557 6.08 25.69 -39.88
CA VAL A 557 7.55 25.77 -39.80
C VAL A 557 8.06 27.07 -40.41
N TYR A 558 7.62 27.42 -41.62
CA TYR A 558 8.05 28.65 -42.28
C TYR A 558 7.58 29.90 -41.56
N GLY A 559 6.34 29.92 -41.07
CA GLY A 559 5.82 31.03 -40.26
C GLY A 559 6.62 31.21 -38.96
N PHE A 560 7.07 30.11 -38.34
CA PHE A 560 7.97 30.18 -37.20
C PHE A 560 9.36 30.72 -37.57
N CYS A 561 9.94 30.24 -38.68
CA CYS A 561 11.23 30.71 -39.19
C CYS A 561 11.20 32.22 -39.49
N GLU A 562 10.15 32.73 -40.15
CA GLU A 562 9.98 34.17 -40.40
C GLU A 562 9.91 34.96 -39.09
N LYS A 563 9.09 34.50 -38.15
CA LYS A 563 8.90 35.18 -36.86
C LYS A 563 10.18 35.25 -36.02
N LYS A 564 11.10 34.29 -36.22
CA LYS A 564 12.35 34.17 -35.45
C LYS A 564 13.60 34.56 -36.24
N ASP A 565 13.45 35.06 -37.47
CA ASP A 565 14.55 35.42 -38.36
C ASP A 565 15.54 34.25 -38.60
N ILE A 566 14.99 33.07 -38.86
CA ILE A 566 15.76 31.85 -39.17
C ILE A 566 15.72 31.64 -40.69
N SER A 567 16.88 31.33 -41.29
CA SER A 567 17.00 31.06 -42.72
C SER A 567 16.05 29.94 -43.14
N LYS A 568 15.17 30.26 -44.08
CA LYS A 568 14.32 29.26 -44.75
C LYS A 568 15.15 28.40 -45.69
N LEU A 569 14.63 27.23 -45.96
CA LEU A 569 15.21 26.26 -46.87
C LEU A 569 14.28 26.08 -48.08
N GLU A 570 14.83 26.25 -49.28
CA GLU A 570 14.10 26.09 -50.54
C GLU A 570 13.87 24.60 -50.84
N MET A 571 12.62 24.21 -51.04
CA MET A 571 12.22 22.79 -51.12
C MET A 571 12.65 22.11 -52.42
N GLU A 572 12.78 22.87 -53.50
CA GLU A 572 13.15 22.35 -54.82
C GLU A 572 14.67 22.25 -55.03
N ASP A 573 15.46 22.79 -54.11
CA ASP A 573 16.93 22.71 -54.15
C ASP A 573 17.43 21.28 -53.89
N GLU A 574 18.63 20.98 -54.41
CA GLU A 574 19.32 19.70 -54.16
C GLU A 574 19.63 19.57 -52.66
N TYR A 575 19.24 18.45 -52.06
CA TYR A 575 19.53 18.16 -50.66
C TYR A 575 21.02 17.82 -50.48
N ILE A 576 21.67 18.51 -49.55
CA ILE A 576 23.07 18.30 -49.21
C ILE A 576 23.16 17.62 -47.85
N ASP A 577 23.55 16.34 -47.82
CA ASP A 577 23.82 15.63 -46.57
C ASP A 577 24.98 16.32 -45.81
N PRO A 578 24.74 16.82 -44.59
CA PRO A 578 25.77 17.48 -43.79
C PRO A 578 27.00 16.59 -43.52
N LYS A 579 26.84 15.26 -43.51
CA LYS A 579 27.90 14.27 -43.28
C LYS A 579 28.64 13.90 -44.56
N LYS A 580 28.04 14.11 -45.73
CA LYS A 580 28.58 13.75 -47.04
C LYS A 580 28.43 14.89 -48.05
N ARG A 581 28.89 16.09 -47.66
CA ARG A 581 28.78 17.31 -48.49
C ARG A 581 29.36 17.20 -49.91
N ARG A 582 30.27 16.25 -50.16
CA ARG A 582 30.89 16.00 -51.48
C ARG A 582 30.13 14.99 -52.34
N HIS A 583 29.12 14.32 -51.79
CA HIS A 583 28.30 13.34 -52.50
C HIS A 583 26.98 14.00 -52.91
N LYS A 584 26.68 13.99 -54.21
CA LYS A 584 25.36 14.42 -54.70
C LYS A 584 24.32 13.39 -54.32
N SER A 585 23.35 13.78 -53.50
CA SER A 585 22.31 12.86 -53.03
C SER A 585 21.32 12.51 -54.16
N GLY A 586 21.19 13.37 -55.16
CA GLY A 586 20.26 13.21 -56.27
C GLY A 586 18.79 13.40 -55.89
N ILE A 587 18.52 13.85 -54.65
CA ILE A 587 17.17 14.09 -54.12
C ILE A 587 17.02 15.58 -53.78
N THR A 588 15.79 16.08 -53.82
CA THR A 588 15.48 17.46 -53.40
C THR A 588 15.32 17.55 -51.88
N ASN A 589 15.40 18.76 -51.36
CA ASN A 589 15.05 19.05 -49.98
C ASN A 589 13.63 18.57 -49.64
N LYS A 590 12.66 18.79 -50.55
CA LYS A 590 11.30 18.29 -50.41
C LYS A 590 11.26 16.78 -50.19
N HIS A 591 12.02 16.02 -50.99
CA HIS A 591 12.07 14.57 -50.83
C HIS A 591 12.60 14.18 -49.45
N TYR A 592 13.72 14.77 -49.02
CA TYR A 592 14.30 14.45 -47.72
C TYR A 592 13.34 14.76 -46.54
N TYR A 593 12.78 15.98 -46.48
CA TYR A 593 11.92 16.34 -45.34
C TYR A 593 10.54 15.69 -45.40
N GLN A 594 9.94 15.55 -46.58
CA GLN A 594 8.60 14.97 -46.73
C GLN A 594 8.63 13.44 -46.67
N VAL A 595 9.54 12.80 -47.40
CA VAL A 595 9.59 11.34 -47.53
C VAL A 595 10.46 10.73 -46.43
N ASP A 596 11.73 11.12 -46.35
CA ASP A 596 12.69 10.46 -45.46
C ASP A 596 12.49 10.81 -43.99
N CYS A 597 11.89 11.97 -43.70
CA CYS A 597 11.60 12.42 -42.34
C CYS A 597 10.10 12.31 -42.00
N PHE A 598 9.25 13.16 -42.57
CA PHE A 598 7.83 13.27 -42.19
C PHE A 598 7.06 11.95 -42.38
N ASN A 599 7.05 11.41 -43.60
CA ASN A 599 6.36 10.16 -43.89
C ASN A 599 6.97 9.02 -43.07
N ASN A 600 8.29 8.82 -43.15
CA ASN A 600 9.00 7.76 -42.45
C ASN A 600 8.71 7.72 -40.94
N ILE A 601 8.73 8.88 -40.26
CA ILE A 601 8.40 8.97 -38.83
C ILE A 601 6.96 8.53 -38.56
N ILE A 602 6.01 8.96 -39.39
CA ILE A 602 4.59 8.60 -39.24
C ILE A 602 4.33 7.13 -39.64
N ASP A 603 5.00 6.59 -40.68
CA ASP A 603 4.97 5.15 -41.03
C ASP A 603 5.37 4.31 -39.82
N TRP A 604 6.52 4.62 -39.22
CA TRP A 604 7.01 3.89 -38.05
C TRP A 604 6.06 4.02 -36.87
N LEU A 605 5.49 5.21 -36.65
CA LEU A 605 4.52 5.44 -35.59
C LEU A 605 3.27 4.58 -35.78
N LEU A 606 2.70 4.56 -36.99
CA LEU A 606 1.53 3.74 -37.32
C LEU A 606 1.86 2.24 -37.20
N GLN A 607 3.01 1.80 -37.72
CA GLN A 607 3.44 0.41 -37.62
C GLN A 607 3.65 -0.04 -36.17
N GLU A 608 4.33 0.78 -35.35
CA GLU A 608 4.52 0.47 -33.93
C GLU A 608 3.18 0.48 -33.19
N LEU A 609 2.29 1.43 -33.46
CA LEU A 609 0.95 1.48 -32.88
C LEU A 609 0.17 0.20 -33.21
N ASP A 610 0.11 -0.21 -34.47
CA ASP A 610 -0.58 -1.42 -34.93
C ASP A 610 0.02 -2.69 -34.32
N SER A 611 1.35 -2.76 -34.22
CA SER A 611 2.02 -3.94 -33.64
C SER A 611 1.81 -4.08 -32.13
N ARG A 612 1.80 -2.96 -31.39
CA ARG A 612 1.75 -2.92 -29.92
C ARG A 612 0.32 -3.05 -29.39
N PHE A 613 -0.64 -2.51 -30.12
CA PHE A 613 -2.06 -2.61 -29.80
C PHE A 613 -2.74 -3.78 -30.53
N ASN A 614 -1.99 -4.80 -30.96
CA ASN A 614 -2.58 -6.00 -31.56
C ASN A 614 -3.56 -6.73 -30.61
N GLU A 615 -3.38 -6.57 -29.28
CA GLU A 615 -4.28 -7.06 -28.24
C GLU A 615 -5.71 -6.51 -28.40
N THR A 616 -5.88 -5.32 -29.00
CA THR A 616 -7.21 -4.76 -29.36
C THR A 616 -7.97 -5.63 -30.37
N SER A 617 -7.26 -6.50 -31.08
CA SER A 617 -7.84 -7.49 -32.00
C SER A 617 -8.07 -8.86 -31.34
N SER A 618 -7.80 -8.99 -30.03
CA SER A 618 -8.09 -10.22 -29.30
C SER A 618 -9.60 -10.49 -29.27
N GLN A 619 -9.97 -11.78 -29.29
CA GLN A 619 -11.37 -12.18 -29.25
C GLN A 619 -12.12 -11.60 -28.04
N LEU A 620 -11.45 -11.47 -26.89
CA LEU A 620 -11.98 -10.85 -25.68
C LEU A 620 -12.44 -9.41 -25.96
N LEU A 621 -11.60 -8.59 -26.58
CA LEU A 621 -11.86 -7.17 -26.80
C LEU A 621 -12.83 -6.92 -27.97
N VAL A 622 -12.69 -7.69 -29.04
CA VAL A 622 -13.62 -7.65 -30.18
C VAL A 622 -15.04 -8.04 -29.74
N CYS A 623 -15.18 -9.05 -28.89
CA CYS A 623 -16.50 -9.44 -28.39
C CYS A 623 -17.03 -8.45 -27.33
N SER A 624 -16.14 -7.86 -26.51
CA SER A 624 -16.52 -6.83 -25.54
C SER A 624 -17.11 -5.58 -26.21
N ALA A 625 -16.64 -5.22 -27.40
CA ALA A 625 -17.16 -4.09 -28.17
C ALA A 625 -18.66 -4.22 -28.52
N SER A 626 -19.19 -5.44 -28.58
CA SER A 626 -20.62 -5.68 -28.82
C SER A 626 -21.54 -5.26 -27.67
N PHE A 627 -21.00 -4.85 -26.52
CA PHE A 627 -21.78 -4.18 -25.48
C PHE A 627 -21.89 -2.66 -25.65
N SER A 628 -21.23 -2.06 -26.65
CA SER A 628 -21.25 -0.62 -26.80
C SER A 628 -22.68 -0.12 -27.04
N PRO A 629 -23.19 0.83 -26.22
CA PRO A 629 -24.50 1.42 -26.44
C PRO A 629 -24.51 2.49 -27.56
N ARG A 630 -23.33 2.82 -28.12
CA ARG A 630 -23.18 3.86 -29.15
C ARG A 630 -24.00 3.55 -30.39
N ASP A 631 -24.44 4.63 -31.03
CA ASP A 631 -25.25 4.61 -32.25
C ASP A 631 -26.43 3.63 -32.14
N SER A 632 -27.09 3.62 -30.98
CA SER A 632 -28.20 2.69 -30.65
C SER A 632 -27.81 1.21 -30.73
N PHE A 633 -26.70 0.84 -30.08
CA PHE A 633 -26.18 -0.54 -30.05
C PHE A 633 -25.82 -1.10 -31.44
N CYS A 634 -25.25 -0.27 -32.33
CA CYS A 634 -24.94 -0.64 -33.71
C CYS A 634 -24.01 -1.87 -33.84
N ASP A 635 -23.10 -2.04 -32.88
CA ASP A 635 -22.10 -3.12 -32.83
C ASP A 635 -22.59 -4.39 -32.10
N PHE A 636 -23.85 -4.40 -31.64
CA PHE A 636 -24.40 -5.51 -30.87
C PHE A 636 -24.48 -6.79 -31.69
N SER A 637 -24.05 -7.89 -31.08
CA SER A 637 -24.06 -9.21 -31.69
C SER A 637 -24.18 -10.28 -30.62
N VAL A 638 -25.29 -11.02 -30.64
CA VAL A 638 -25.53 -12.13 -29.72
C VAL A 638 -24.43 -13.18 -29.83
N ASP A 639 -24.00 -13.55 -31.05
CA ASP A 639 -22.96 -14.56 -31.28
C ASP A 639 -21.60 -14.16 -30.69
N LYS A 640 -21.22 -12.88 -30.82
CA LYS A 640 -19.99 -12.35 -30.22
C LYS A 640 -20.08 -12.35 -28.69
N LEU A 641 -21.22 -11.95 -28.13
CA LEU A 641 -21.42 -11.95 -26.67
C LEU A 641 -21.48 -13.36 -26.07
N LEU A 642 -22.08 -14.33 -26.76
CA LEU A 642 -22.01 -15.74 -26.37
C LEU A 642 -20.57 -16.27 -26.47
N SER A 643 -19.80 -15.83 -27.46
CA SER A 643 -18.37 -16.17 -27.57
C SER A 643 -17.56 -15.57 -26.43
N LEU A 644 -17.90 -14.36 -25.98
CA LEU A 644 -17.30 -13.73 -24.80
C LEU A 644 -17.60 -14.54 -23.53
N ALA A 645 -18.86 -14.95 -23.32
CA ALA A 645 -19.24 -15.75 -22.16
C ALA A 645 -18.50 -17.09 -22.10
N LYS A 646 -18.24 -17.72 -23.26
CA LYS A 646 -17.44 -18.97 -23.36
C LYS A 646 -15.99 -18.80 -22.91
N LEU A 647 -15.44 -17.58 -22.91
CA LEU A 647 -14.10 -17.31 -22.37
C LEU A 647 -14.07 -17.38 -20.83
N TYR A 648 -15.24 -17.42 -20.17
CA TYR A 648 -15.38 -17.47 -18.72
C TYR A 648 -16.14 -18.72 -18.26
N PRO A 649 -15.57 -19.93 -18.45
CA PRO A 649 -16.27 -21.21 -18.18
C PRO A 649 -16.59 -21.44 -16.69
N HIS A 650 -15.95 -20.70 -15.78
CA HIS A 650 -16.26 -20.74 -14.35
C HIS A 650 -17.39 -19.79 -13.95
N ASP A 651 -17.76 -18.84 -14.80
CA ASP A 651 -18.81 -17.84 -14.55
C ASP A 651 -20.09 -18.09 -15.37
N PHE A 652 -19.99 -18.90 -16.43
CA PHE A 652 -21.10 -19.36 -17.26
C PHE A 652 -20.98 -20.86 -17.52
N ASP A 653 -21.92 -21.62 -16.95
CA ASP A 653 -22.07 -23.04 -17.30
C ASP A 653 -22.86 -23.21 -18.62
N PHE A 654 -23.04 -24.47 -19.04
CA PHE A 654 -23.76 -24.75 -20.30
C PHE A 654 -25.24 -24.33 -20.25
N GLY A 655 -25.87 -24.40 -19.07
CA GLY A 655 -27.24 -23.92 -18.86
C GLY A 655 -27.30 -22.39 -18.95
N ASP A 656 -26.41 -21.71 -18.24
CA ASP A 656 -26.26 -20.25 -18.27
C ASP A 656 -26.05 -19.73 -19.70
N LEU A 657 -25.24 -20.40 -20.53
CA LEU A 657 -25.03 -19.97 -21.92
C LEU A 657 -26.32 -20.01 -22.76
N ARG A 658 -27.17 -21.02 -22.54
CA ARG A 658 -28.47 -21.12 -23.22
C ARG A 658 -29.42 -20.02 -22.75
N ASP A 659 -29.46 -19.78 -21.45
CA ASP A 659 -30.38 -18.81 -20.85
C ASP A 659 -29.92 -17.37 -21.16
N LEU A 660 -28.60 -17.12 -21.20
CA LEU A 660 -28.00 -15.87 -21.66
C LEU A 660 -28.40 -15.53 -23.09
N SER A 661 -28.46 -16.52 -24.00
CA SER A 661 -28.91 -16.29 -25.37
C SER A 661 -30.34 -15.75 -25.41
N ASN A 662 -31.21 -16.23 -24.52
CA ASN A 662 -32.58 -15.75 -24.41
C ASN A 662 -32.64 -14.34 -23.81
N GLU A 663 -31.88 -14.09 -22.73
CA GLU A 663 -31.79 -12.76 -22.11
C GLU A 663 -31.27 -11.71 -23.09
N LEU A 664 -30.20 -12.01 -23.85
CA LEU A 664 -29.63 -11.10 -24.85
C LEU A 664 -30.63 -10.73 -25.96
N GLY A 665 -31.50 -11.66 -26.36
CA GLY A 665 -32.57 -11.39 -27.33
C GLY A 665 -33.65 -10.44 -26.81
N LEU A 666 -33.84 -10.37 -25.49
CA LEU A 666 -34.83 -9.51 -24.83
C LEU A 666 -34.22 -8.24 -24.22
N TYR A 667 -32.89 -8.18 -24.14
CA TYR A 667 -32.11 -7.12 -23.52
C TYR A 667 -32.26 -5.79 -24.26
N ILE A 668 -32.19 -5.83 -25.60
CA ILE A 668 -32.43 -4.69 -26.49
C ILE A 668 -33.92 -4.57 -26.80
N SER A 669 -34.72 -4.32 -25.76
CA SER A 669 -36.08 -3.83 -25.94
C SER A 669 -36.04 -2.30 -25.98
N ASP A 670 -36.74 -1.66 -26.93
CA ASP A 670 -36.88 -0.20 -27.03
C ASP A 670 -37.33 0.41 -25.69
N ASP A 671 -36.36 0.96 -24.96
CA ASP A 671 -36.56 1.66 -23.71
C ASP A 671 -35.86 3.01 -23.84
N ASP A 672 -36.65 4.05 -24.14
CA ASP A 672 -36.18 5.41 -24.41
C ASP A 672 -35.22 5.94 -23.33
N ARG A 673 -35.27 5.40 -22.11
CA ARG A 673 -34.36 5.75 -21.00
C ARG A 673 -32.89 5.39 -21.25
N PHE A 674 -32.61 4.58 -22.27
CA PHE A 674 -31.25 4.15 -22.65
C PHE A 674 -30.73 4.84 -23.93
N SER A 675 -31.53 5.68 -24.57
CA SER A 675 -31.23 6.32 -25.86
C SER A 675 -30.04 7.30 -25.85
N SER A 676 -29.67 7.84 -24.69
CA SER A 676 -28.62 8.87 -24.55
C SER A 676 -27.33 8.35 -23.90
N ILE A 677 -27.12 7.03 -23.85
CA ILE A 677 -25.98 6.42 -23.15
C ILE A 677 -24.83 6.19 -24.13
N GLU A 678 -23.63 6.66 -23.79
CA GLU A 678 -22.46 6.58 -24.69
C GLU A 678 -21.43 5.55 -24.24
N THR A 679 -21.47 5.12 -22.97
CA THR A 679 -20.47 4.23 -22.37
C THR A 679 -21.08 3.01 -21.68
N ILE A 680 -20.30 1.94 -21.58
CA ILE A 680 -20.73 0.71 -20.88
C ILE A 680 -20.85 0.98 -19.37
N ALA A 681 -20.06 1.89 -18.83
CA ALA A 681 -20.12 2.27 -17.41
C ALA A 681 -21.45 2.98 -17.06
N GLU A 682 -21.90 3.91 -17.90
CA GLU A 682 -23.21 4.56 -17.76
C GLU A 682 -24.35 3.56 -17.94
N LEU A 683 -24.23 2.64 -18.90
CA LEU A 683 -25.16 1.55 -19.13
C LEU A 683 -25.33 0.66 -17.88
N SER A 684 -24.22 0.30 -17.24
CA SER A 684 -24.23 -0.48 -16.00
C SER A 684 -24.97 0.24 -14.87
N GLN A 685 -24.66 1.52 -14.64
CA GLN A 685 -25.36 2.31 -13.63
C GLN A 685 -26.87 2.42 -13.94
N LYS A 686 -27.22 2.62 -15.22
CA LYS A 686 -28.62 2.71 -15.64
C LYS A 686 -29.35 1.38 -15.47
N MET A 687 -28.71 0.24 -15.72
CA MET A 687 -29.27 -1.09 -15.47
C MET A 687 -29.56 -1.33 -13.99
N VAL A 688 -28.73 -0.78 -13.10
CA VAL A 688 -28.97 -0.82 -11.66
C VAL A 688 -30.15 0.08 -11.28
N GLN A 689 -30.13 1.34 -11.71
CA GLN A 689 -31.19 2.33 -11.44
C GLN A 689 -32.59 1.86 -11.90
N THR A 690 -32.66 1.17 -13.04
CA THR A 690 -33.91 0.68 -13.63
C THR A 690 -34.29 -0.73 -13.17
N ARG A 691 -33.48 -1.37 -12.31
CA ARG A 691 -33.62 -2.79 -11.90
C ARG A 691 -33.61 -3.79 -13.06
N LYS A 692 -33.06 -3.40 -14.23
CA LYS A 692 -32.87 -4.32 -15.36
C LYS A 692 -31.80 -5.38 -15.07
N HIS A 693 -30.85 -5.08 -14.18
CA HIS A 693 -29.87 -6.07 -13.71
C HIS A 693 -30.52 -7.28 -13.00
N ASP A 694 -31.66 -7.10 -12.32
CA ASP A 694 -32.41 -8.20 -11.71
C ASP A 694 -33.19 -9.02 -12.75
N ARG A 695 -33.61 -8.37 -13.84
CA ARG A 695 -34.38 -9.01 -14.93
C ARG A 695 -33.48 -9.77 -15.92
N TYR A 696 -32.27 -9.27 -16.15
CA TYR A 696 -31.28 -9.84 -17.07
C TYR A 696 -29.95 -10.07 -16.32
N PRO A 697 -29.93 -10.96 -15.31
CA PRO A 697 -28.77 -11.16 -14.45
C PRO A 697 -27.55 -11.72 -15.19
N LEU A 698 -27.72 -12.55 -16.22
CA LEU A 698 -26.61 -13.12 -16.98
C LEU A 698 -25.98 -12.06 -17.91
N VAL A 699 -26.81 -11.21 -18.53
CA VAL A 699 -26.31 -10.07 -19.31
C VAL A 699 -25.55 -9.10 -18.42
N TYR A 700 -26.08 -8.78 -17.24
CA TYR A 700 -25.42 -7.90 -16.29
C TYR A 700 -24.10 -8.49 -15.78
N ARG A 701 -24.06 -9.79 -15.47
CA ARG A 701 -22.82 -10.52 -15.10
C ARG A 701 -21.76 -10.40 -16.21
N LEU A 702 -22.14 -10.64 -17.46
CA LEU A 702 -21.22 -10.58 -18.60
C LEU A 702 -20.68 -9.16 -18.81
N MET A 703 -21.55 -8.14 -18.70
CA MET A 703 -21.15 -6.74 -18.78
C MET A 703 -20.18 -6.34 -17.66
N ARG A 704 -20.39 -6.83 -16.43
CA ARG A 704 -19.46 -6.58 -15.31
C ARG A 704 -18.09 -7.18 -15.56
N LEU A 705 -18.00 -8.36 -16.17
CA LEU A 705 -16.71 -8.95 -16.57
C LEU A 705 -15.94 -8.03 -17.53
N VAL A 706 -16.64 -7.37 -18.47
CA VAL A 706 -16.04 -6.38 -19.39
C VAL A 706 -15.56 -5.14 -18.63
N LEU A 707 -16.39 -4.60 -17.73
CA LEU A 707 -16.07 -3.38 -16.97
C LEU A 707 -14.91 -3.54 -15.97
N VAL A 708 -14.74 -4.76 -15.45
CA VAL A 708 -13.66 -5.10 -14.52
C VAL A 708 -12.30 -5.13 -15.22
N LEU A 709 -12.23 -5.38 -16.53
CA LEU A 709 -10.96 -5.38 -17.26
C LEU A 709 -10.27 -4.01 -17.18
N PRO A 710 -8.95 -3.98 -16.96
CA PRO A 710 -8.22 -2.74 -16.80
C PRO A 710 -7.80 -2.17 -18.16
N VAL A 711 -7.72 -0.84 -18.25
CA VAL A 711 -7.18 -0.13 -19.44
C VAL A 711 -5.75 0.34 -19.19
N ALA A 712 -5.51 0.93 -18.03
CA ALA A 712 -4.22 1.48 -17.66
C ALA A 712 -3.98 1.32 -16.16
N THR A 713 -2.72 1.29 -15.75
CA THR A 713 -2.29 1.30 -14.34
C THR A 713 -2.18 2.73 -13.78
N ALA A 714 -2.92 3.69 -14.37
CA ALA A 714 -2.84 5.11 -14.01
C ALA A 714 -3.16 5.39 -12.53
N THR A 715 -4.02 4.58 -11.91
CA THR A 715 -4.29 4.68 -10.47
C THR A 715 -3.09 4.26 -9.64
N VAL A 716 -2.36 3.23 -10.06
CA VAL A 716 -1.09 2.81 -9.42
C VAL A 716 -0.04 3.91 -9.54
N GLU A 717 0.06 4.56 -10.70
CA GLU A 717 0.94 5.71 -10.91
C GLU A 717 0.60 6.92 -10.01
N ARG A 718 -0.69 7.15 -9.76
CA ARG A 718 -1.15 8.19 -8.82
C ARG A 718 -0.79 7.84 -7.37
N ILE A 719 -0.80 6.56 -7.00
CA ILE A 719 -0.37 6.09 -5.67
C ILE A 719 1.12 6.38 -5.45
N PHE A 720 1.98 6.12 -6.43
CA PHE A 720 3.41 6.49 -6.31
C PHE A 720 3.64 8.00 -6.20
N SER A 721 2.75 8.80 -6.77
CA SER A 721 2.78 10.25 -6.57
C SER A 721 2.38 10.63 -5.14
N GLY A 722 1.37 9.96 -4.57
CA GLY A 722 1.00 10.07 -3.16
C GLY A 722 2.09 9.58 -2.20
N MET A 723 2.83 8.53 -2.58
CA MET A 723 3.95 8.01 -1.81
C MET A 723 5.05 9.06 -1.61
N LYS A 724 5.32 9.91 -2.62
CA LYS A 724 6.27 11.03 -2.51
C LYS A 724 5.81 12.13 -1.55
N ILE A 725 4.52 12.21 -1.25
CA ILE A 725 3.94 13.14 -0.28
C ILE A 725 4.05 12.56 1.13
N VAL A 726 3.65 11.29 1.31
CA VAL A 726 3.67 10.60 2.62
C VAL A 726 5.10 10.31 3.07
N LYS A 727 5.99 9.90 2.16
CA LYS A 727 7.41 9.60 2.43
C LYS A 727 8.31 10.59 1.68
N THR A 728 8.79 11.58 2.43
CA THR A 728 9.67 12.64 1.90
C THR A 728 11.13 12.39 2.28
N ASN A 729 12.06 13.14 1.67
CA ASN A 729 13.48 13.08 2.03
C ASN A 729 13.73 13.39 3.52
N LEU A 730 12.89 14.24 4.12
CA LEU A 730 12.97 14.60 5.55
C LEU A 730 12.30 13.55 6.45
N CYS A 731 11.39 12.73 5.91
CA CYS A 731 10.68 11.68 6.64
C CYS A 731 10.94 10.30 5.99
N ASN A 732 12.20 9.95 5.80
CA ASN A 732 12.60 8.71 5.09
C ASN A 732 12.68 7.47 6.00
N ARG A 733 12.77 7.64 7.33
CA ARG A 733 12.89 6.55 8.32
C ARG A 733 11.54 5.91 8.73
N ILE A 734 10.50 6.11 7.92
CA ILE A 734 9.19 5.50 8.16
C ILE A 734 9.28 3.99 7.87
N GLY A 735 8.72 3.16 8.76
CA GLY A 735 8.66 1.70 8.56
C GLY A 735 7.64 1.33 7.48
N ASP A 736 7.87 0.22 6.78
CA ASP A 736 7.11 -0.15 5.58
C ASP A 736 5.60 -0.34 5.88
N GLN A 737 5.25 -1.00 6.98
CA GLN A 737 3.83 -1.16 7.40
C GLN A 737 3.16 0.19 7.68
N PHE A 738 3.82 1.07 8.44
CA PHE A 738 3.24 2.36 8.80
C PHE A 738 3.12 3.27 7.58
N MET A 739 4.07 3.19 6.64
CA MET A 739 3.96 3.85 5.34
C MET A 739 2.75 3.35 4.54
N SER A 740 2.56 2.04 4.44
CA SER A 740 1.40 1.44 3.77
C SER A 740 0.09 1.92 4.40
N ASN A 741 -0.04 1.86 5.73
CA ASN A 741 -1.24 2.31 6.44
C ASN A 741 -1.52 3.81 6.22
N CYS A 742 -0.49 4.67 6.33
CA CYS A 742 -0.60 6.10 6.04
C CYS A 742 -1.05 6.35 4.58
N LEU A 743 -0.51 5.58 3.64
CA LEU A 743 -0.83 5.72 2.23
C LEU A 743 -2.26 5.25 1.91
N ILE A 744 -2.73 4.17 2.54
CA ILE A 744 -4.13 3.73 2.45
C ILE A 744 -5.05 4.88 2.91
N CYS A 745 -4.79 5.44 4.09
CA CYS A 745 -5.56 6.56 4.63
C CYS A 745 -5.49 7.81 3.73
N TYR A 746 -4.33 8.07 3.11
CA TYR A 746 -4.12 9.21 2.23
C TYR A 746 -4.72 9.04 0.83
N ILE A 747 -4.77 7.83 0.29
CA ILE A 747 -5.33 7.59 -1.05
C ILE A 747 -6.85 7.47 -0.94
N GLU A 748 -7.34 6.69 0.03
CA GLU A 748 -8.75 6.40 0.26
C GLU A 748 -9.37 7.38 1.28
N LYS A 749 -9.09 8.68 1.14
CA LYS A 749 -9.56 9.72 2.08
C LYS A 749 -11.08 9.75 2.19
N GLU A 750 -11.79 9.48 1.10
CA GLU A 750 -13.25 9.48 1.07
C GLU A 750 -13.83 8.40 2.00
N GLU A 751 -13.27 7.19 1.97
CA GLU A 751 -13.66 6.11 2.89
C GLU A 751 -13.17 6.40 4.31
N MET A 752 -11.93 6.86 4.45
CA MET A 752 -11.35 7.18 5.76
C MET A 752 -12.18 8.23 6.53
N MET A 753 -12.77 9.20 5.82
CA MET A 753 -13.59 10.25 6.42
C MET A 753 -14.97 9.75 6.92
N LYS A 754 -15.43 8.57 6.47
CA LYS A 754 -16.67 7.96 6.96
C LYS A 754 -16.46 7.21 8.28
N ILE A 755 -15.21 6.90 8.64
CA ILE A 755 -14.86 6.10 9.82
C ILE A 755 -14.98 6.96 11.09
N THR A 756 -15.85 6.52 12.00
CA THR A 756 -16.07 7.19 13.28
C THR A 756 -14.96 6.87 14.28
N ASN A 757 -14.84 7.66 15.35
CA ASN A 757 -13.85 7.37 16.39
C ASN A 757 -14.18 6.06 17.12
N GLU A 758 -15.46 5.72 17.29
CA GLU A 758 -15.90 4.49 17.93
C GLU A 758 -15.42 3.25 17.18
N ALA A 759 -15.43 3.29 15.84
CA ALA A 759 -14.92 2.20 15.01
C ALA A 759 -13.42 1.99 15.20
N VAL A 760 -12.63 3.07 15.32
CA VAL A 760 -11.18 3.01 15.55
C VAL A 760 -10.83 2.49 16.95
N ILE A 761 -11.72 2.72 17.93
CA ILE A 761 -11.52 2.33 19.33
C ILE A 761 -11.89 0.86 19.56
N ARG A 762 -12.87 0.34 18.82
CA ARG A 762 -13.28 -1.07 18.86
C ARG A 762 -12.16 -1.95 18.29
#